data_AF-A0A928H311-F1
#
_entry.id   AF-A0A928H311-F1
#
_cell.length_a   1.000
_cell.length_b   1.000
_cell.length_c   1.000
_cell.angle_alpha   90.00
_cell.angle_beta   90.00
_cell.angle_gamma   90.00
#
_symmetry.space_group_name_H-M   'P 1'
#
loop_
_entity.id
_entity.type
_entity.pdbx_description
1 polymer ?
#
loop_
_entity_poly.entity_id
_entity_poly.type
_entity_poly.pdbx_seq_one_letter_code
_entity_poly.pdbx_strand_id
1 'polypeptide(L)'
;MKKNSEKENFLRKWLKNIIFSGDCLCSVDESVASLLILAVHCGAPKVRLLIEVPGFALGEKIRNELLQWADCAGFSPEVLLLPDGTSNGRKLMEQEIPRAQILDRVLNSPPDILITSAAAELSPVPDPERMRHSELTIRTGMTLSPEKLAELLTRMDYDDEPEVVQKGEFARRGGLTDVFSPAADAPARIEFFGDTVESIRLFSATTQLSTGEIGEYKVIMRSGAGEPDGSDTDFSSYVRLYSPRIVTLFPSECEGVLKRFASETMQKNWQELHRDPLWSKAFRLLDELESAQVPADRKVISPVFPSARHILEMIPEGAEENVAELVRQISSSLIRQLSEEHYSIRITGRTEGDLTALGEWLHAEGLEDLPGLDCQQLPIPKGIFLPQEKIAAFSEYELYSSPRRLASGRKDVSPPAETDFRKLNIRDAIDETISSDLEEGDHAVHLNYGICIYHGLKIITDKQNTYEAIELEFDDDRTMYVPIWQAQCVSRYMGSQKGAVKLSKIGTARWNKVKSEAADSVRNLALDMLKMHAIRCKADGTAFPNDDLAQHLFEKSFPYTETADQLRAAEEIKKDMESSRPMDRLLCGDVGYGKTEVAMRAVFKCVMAGRQAAVLVPTTVLAQQHYYNFLERFAEYPVIIETLSRFRSKSEQREIIAKLKAGSVDIVIGTHRLLQQDVDFHNLGLIVVDEEQRFGVAHKEKLKRLRATVDVLTMTATPIPRTLYFSMSGMRDLSTIMSAPVQRLPVQTIVSQYDEQLIYGAVSRELQRGGQVYFLHNRVQTIDETADRLRAIFPDARIAVGHGQMDEEDLEKVMGAFIEGKTDILVCTTIIESGLDIPNANTILIERADRFGLAELYQLRGRVGRWRRQAYAYLLLPQHGILSGDVRKRISAMRKYTHLGAGFKLALRDLEIRGAGNILGAEQSGHINAIGFSLYCDLLRTVTAQLKGEDTTLKRECNVYLEFVEYALKASPGKAPAAFPPDYINNDRIRLDAYRRMNQLTTPEQLEELRKEIIDRFGRLVPEAENLFLCAGIRVIGMSALLSTITCSGGRILMSRGQELIKINGKIPVLPDLGTPEAKLRMLKGMLEKFFPKKENGI
;
A
#
# COMPACT_ATOMS: atom_id res chain seq x y z
N MET A 1 -26.29 26.31 -3.55
CA MET A 1 -25.43 27.16 -2.67
C MET A 1 -26.08 28.53 -2.44
N LYS A 2 -26.01 29.01 -1.18
CA LYS A 2 -26.56 30.28 -0.59
C LYS A 2 -28.08 30.33 -0.29
N LYS A 3 -28.55 29.50 0.66
CA LYS A 3 -29.69 29.87 1.54
C LYS A 3 -29.85 29.11 2.88
N ASN A 4 -28.83 28.38 3.35
CA ASN A 4 -28.91 27.63 4.63
C ASN A 4 -27.84 28.00 5.69
N SER A 5 -27.09 29.10 5.54
CA SER A 5 -25.97 29.41 6.44
C SER A 5 -26.32 30.14 7.75
N GLU A 6 -27.59 30.20 8.18
CA GLU A 6 -27.99 30.90 9.42
C GLU A 6 -29.00 30.15 10.29
N LYS A 7 -29.19 28.83 10.13
CA LYS A 7 -29.76 28.01 11.21
C LYS A 7 -28.60 27.43 12.03
N GLU A 8 -28.43 27.90 13.26
CA GLU A 8 -27.47 27.33 14.20
C GLU A 8 -27.80 25.84 14.37
N ASN A 9 -26.87 24.95 13.98
CA ASN A 9 -27.03 23.49 14.08
C ASN A 9 -27.43 23.12 15.52
N PHE A 10 -28.47 22.31 15.69
CA PHE A 10 -29.01 21.93 17.00
C PHE A 10 -27.93 21.34 17.92
N LEU A 11 -27.00 20.57 17.35
CA LEU A 11 -25.88 19.96 18.05
C LEU A 11 -24.94 21.02 18.63
N ARG A 12 -24.63 22.05 17.84
CA ARG A 12 -23.79 23.17 18.27
C ARG A 12 -24.45 23.96 19.40
N LYS A 13 -25.76 24.20 19.30
CA LYS A 13 -26.54 24.89 20.33
C LYS A 13 -26.56 24.09 21.64
N TRP A 14 -26.75 22.78 21.56
CA TRP A 14 -26.74 21.89 22.72
C TRP A 14 -25.37 21.88 23.41
N LEU A 15 -24.28 21.66 22.64
CA LEU A 15 -22.91 21.62 23.15
C LEU A 15 -22.46 22.92 23.86
N LYS A 16 -22.99 24.08 23.45
CA LYS A 16 -22.70 25.37 24.11
C LYS A 16 -23.46 25.58 25.41
N ASN A 17 -24.63 24.97 25.57
CA ASN A 17 -25.55 25.24 26.67
C ASN A 17 -25.50 24.17 27.77
N ILE A 18 -25.00 22.98 27.46
CA ILE A 18 -24.92 21.88 28.40
C ILE A 18 -23.89 22.16 29.51
N ILE A 19 -24.31 22.02 30.77
CA ILE A 19 -23.45 22.16 31.94
C ILE A 19 -23.66 20.92 32.81
N PHE A 20 -22.59 20.20 33.09
CA PHE A 20 -22.63 19.04 33.99
C PHE A 20 -22.52 19.50 35.44
N SER A 21 -23.50 19.14 36.26
CA SER A 21 -23.44 19.28 37.72
C SER A 21 -22.77 18.06 38.33
N GLY A 22 -21.83 18.25 39.27
CA GLY A 22 -21.14 17.17 39.98
C GLY A 22 -19.86 16.64 39.30
N ASP A 23 -19.33 15.56 39.87
CA ASP A 23 -18.00 15.01 39.53
C ASP A 23 -18.07 13.71 38.70
N CYS A 24 -19.27 13.21 38.39
CA CYS A 24 -19.46 12.02 37.56
C CYS A 24 -20.79 12.00 36.79
N LEU A 25 -20.81 11.35 35.62
CA LEU A 25 -22.03 10.99 34.88
C LEU A 25 -22.24 9.49 34.93
N CYS A 26 -23.49 9.08 35.18
CA CYS A 26 -23.93 7.70 35.30
C CYS A 26 -24.68 7.25 34.04
N SER A 27 -24.69 5.94 33.80
CA SER A 27 -25.36 5.27 32.68
C SER A 27 -24.87 5.80 31.32
N VAL A 28 -23.57 6.02 31.21
CA VAL A 28 -22.93 6.46 29.97
C VAL A 28 -22.72 5.25 29.07
N ASP A 29 -23.36 5.26 27.91
CA ASP A 29 -23.12 4.29 26.85
C ASP A 29 -21.83 4.65 26.10
N GLU A 30 -20.99 3.66 25.80
CA GLU A 30 -19.72 3.84 25.06
C GLU A 30 -19.96 4.56 23.72
N SER A 31 -21.12 4.34 23.10
CA SER A 31 -21.44 4.91 21.79
C SER A 31 -21.61 6.42 21.76
N VAL A 32 -21.93 7.06 22.90
CA VAL A 32 -22.12 8.51 23.06
C VAL A 32 -21.02 9.16 23.92
N ALA A 33 -20.10 8.38 24.48
CA ALA A 33 -19.01 8.87 25.32
C ALA A 33 -18.18 9.97 24.63
N SER A 34 -17.88 9.83 23.34
CA SER A 34 -17.15 10.84 22.56
C SER A 34 -17.88 12.19 22.49
N LEU A 35 -19.21 12.18 22.43
CA LEU A 35 -20.03 13.39 22.39
C LEU A 35 -20.08 14.06 23.77
N LEU A 36 -20.14 13.28 24.85
CA LEU A 36 -20.05 13.79 26.22
C LEU A 36 -18.67 14.41 26.50
N ILE A 37 -17.59 13.80 26.02
CA ILE A 37 -16.24 14.39 26.13
C ILE A 37 -16.18 15.73 25.39
N LEU A 38 -16.74 15.80 24.17
CA LEU A 38 -16.84 17.05 23.42
C LEU A 38 -17.67 18.10 24.18
N ALA A 39 -18.78 17.69 24.81
CA ALA A 39 -19.59 18.58 25.64
C ALA A 39 -18.80 19.13 26.85
N VAL A 40 -17.99 18.30 27.51
CA VAL A 40 -17.10 18.75 28.61
C VAL A 40 -16.10 19.79 28.10
N HIS A 41 -15.53 19.58 26.91
CA HIS A 41 -14.61 20.55 26.29
C HIS A 41 -15.34 21.86 25.92
N CYS A 42 -16.50 21.79 25.27
CA CYS A 42 -17.28 22.96 24.85
C CYS A 42 -17.78 23.81 26.03
N GLY A 43 -18.05 23.20 27.19
CA GLY A 43 -18.42 23.91 28.41
C GLY A 43 -17.25 24.70 29.03
N ALA A 44 -16.00 24.38 28.68
CA ALA A 44 -14.80 25.05 29.16
C ALA A 44 -13.70 25.09 28.09
N PRO A 45 -13.89 25.81 26.96
CA PRO A 45 -13.04 25.69 25.77
C PRO A 45 -11.61 26.21 25.97
N LYS A 46 -11.35 26.95 27.04
CA LYS A 46 -9.99 27.42 27.42
C LYS A 46 -9.24 26.42 28.31
N VAL A 47 -9.90 25.36 28.75
CA VAL A 47 -9.33 24.33 29.63
C VAL A 47 -8.96 23.13 28.79
N ARG A 48 -7.67 22.77 28.83
CA ARG A 48 -7.18 21.55 28.18
C ARG A 48 -7.68 20.32 28.91
N LEU A 49 -8.03 19.27 28.17
CA LEU A 49 -8.51 18.01 28.73
C LEU A 49 -7.47 16.91 28.59
N LEU A 50 -7.36 16.07 29.62
CA LEU A 50 -6.72 14.76 29.55
C LEU A 50 -7.81 13.70 29.73
N ILE A 51 -7.99 12.84 28.73
CA ILE A 51 -8.99 11.77 28.74
C ILE A 51 -8.27 10.45 28.97
N GLU A 52 -8.50 9.85 30.14
CA GLU A 52 -8.01 8.51 30.45
C GLU A 52 -9.05 7.49 30.01
N VAL A 53 -8.63 6.53 29.18
CA VAL A 53 -9.47 5.45 28.66
C VAL A 53 -8.92 4.07 29.07
N PRO A 54 -9.76 3.02 29.10
CA PRO A 54 -9.35 1.67 29.48
C PRO A 54 -8.20 1.10 28.64
N GLY A 55 -8.15 1.43 27.34
CA GLY A 55 -7.12 0.92 26.44
C GLY A 55 -6.96 1.75 25.18
N PHE A 56 -5.81 1.61 24.52
CA PHE A 56 -5.45 2.41 23.34
C PHE A 56 -6.48 2.30 22.19
N ALA A 57 -7.03 1.11 21.95
CA ALA A 57 -8.01 0.89 20.88
C ALA A 57 -9.33 1.67 21.09
N LEU A 58 -9.79 1.76 22.34
CA LEU A 58 -10.94 2.59 22.70
C LEU A 58 -10.60 4.07 22.57
N GLY A 59 -9.37 4.45 22.93
CA GLY A 59 -8.86 5.82 22.72
C GLY A 59 -8.85 6.23 21.24
N GLU A 60 -8.41 5.37 20.33
CA GLU A 60 -8.48 5.62 18.88
C GLU A 60 -9.92 5.78 18.39
N LYS A 61 -10.84 4.92 18.86
CA LYS A 61 -12.26 5.01 18.55
C LYS A 61 -12.79 6.37 18.99
N ILE A 62 -12.61 6.74 20.26
CA ILE A 62 -13.09 8.00 20.84
C ILE A 62 -12.50 9.20 20.11
N ARG A 63 -11.19 9.20 19.81
CA ARG A 63 -10.54 10.29 19.05
C ARG A 63 -11.25 10.54 17.72
N ASN A 64 -11.45 9.48 16.95
CA ASN A 64 -12.05 9.58 15.62
C ASN A 64 -13.53 10.02 15.71
N GLU A 65 -14.29 9.46 16.64
CA GLU A 65 -15.69 9.84 16.85
C GLU A 65 -15.82 11.29 17.31
N LEU A 66 -14.93 11.75 18.21
CA LEU A 66 -14.91 13.11 18.73
C LEU A 66 -14.62 14.13 17.62
N LEU A 67 -13.63 13.87 16.76
CA LEU A 67 -13.33 14.72 15.61
C LEU A 67 -14.52 14.82 14.65
N GLN A 68 -15.23 13.73 14.40
CA GLN A 68 -16.43 13.75 13.55
C GLN A 68 -17.57 14.57 14.20
N TRP A 69 -17.81 14.39 15.50
CA TRP A 69 -18.80 15.18 16.22
C TRP A 69 -18.46 16.67 16.24
N ALA A 70 -17.17 16.99 16.39
CA ALA A 70 -16.67 18.36 16.37
C ALA A 70 -16.90 19.00 15.00
N ASP A 71 -16.51 18.34 13.92
CA ASP A 71 -16.73 18.81 12.55
C ASP A 71 -18.22 19.07 12.27
N CYS A 72 -19.09 18.13 12.64
CA CYS A 72 -20.55 18.29 12.54
C CYS A 72 -21.07 19.52 13.30
N ALA A 73 -20.54 19.78 14.49
CA ALA A 73 -20.93 20.92 15.31
C ALA A 73 -20.23 22.24 14.91
N GLY A 74 -19.30 22.22 13.95
CA GLY A 74 -18.50 23.37 13.55
C GLY A 74 -17.45 23.76 14.60
N PHE A 75 -16.90 22.78 15.30
CA PHE A 75 -15.74 22.89 16.18
C PHE A 75 -14.54 22.18 15.57
N SER A 76 -13.33 22.64 15.88
CA SER A 76 -12.08 22.08 15.36
C SER A 76 -11.03 21.94 16.49
N PRO A 77 -11.30 21.14 17.53
CA PRO A 77 -10.35 20.94 18.62
C PRO A 77 -9.13 20.15 18.13
N GLU A 78 -7.95 20.48 18.65
CA GLU A 78 -6.76 19.65 18.47
C GLU A 78 -6.85 18.43 19.41
N VAL A 79 -6.98 17.22 18.84
CA VAL A 79 -7.16 15.98 19.59
C VAL A 79 -6.01 15.03 19.30
N LEU A 80 -5.20 14.73 20.31
CA LEU A 80 -4.08 13.80 20.21
C LEU A 80 -4.34 12.54 21.05
N LEU A 81 -3.71 11.44 20.68
CA LEU A 81 -3.77 10.17 21.43
C LEU A 81 -2.35 9.73 21.75
N LEU A 82 -2.04 9.57 23.04
CA LEU A 82 -0.76 9.04 23.50
C LEU A 82 -0.71 7.52 23.28
N PRO A 83 0.23 7.01 22.47
CA PRO A 83 0.38 5.57 22.26
C PRO A 83 1.01 4.86 23.44
N ASP A 84 0.69 3.58 23.65
CA ASP A 84 1.30 2.76 24.69
C ASP A 84 2.81 2.64 24.44
N GLY A 85 3.64 2.90 25.46
CA GLY A 85 5.11 2.81 25.34
C GLY A 85 5.67 1.45 25.72
N THR A 86 4.95 0.73 26.58
CA THR A 86 5.35 -0.58 27.07
C THR A 86 4.16 -1.52 27.19
N SER A 87 4.42 -2.83 27.10
CA SER A 87 3.45 -3.89 27.40
C SER A 87 4.13 -4.94 28.27
N ASN A 88 3.58 -5.23 29.46
CA ASN A 88 4.19 -6.11 30.46
C ASN A 88 5.70 -5.87 30.71
N GLY A 89 6.07 -4.59 30.83
CA GLY A 89 7.43 -4.16 31.14
C GLY A 89 8.42 -4.20 29.96
N ARG A 90 7.94 -4.50 28.74
CA ARG A 90 8.76 -4.54 27.51
C ARG A 90 8.44 -3.33 26.63
N LYS A 91 9.46 -2.70 26.02
CA LYS A 91 9.31 -1.53 25.14
C LYS A 91 8.61 -1.90 23.82
N LEU A 92 7.72 -1.03 23.35
CA LEU A 92 7.04 -1.16 22.06
C LEU A 92 7.75 -0.28 21.01
N MET A 93 8.78 -0.82 20.34
CA MET A 93 9.63 -0.08 19.39
C MET A 93 8.86 0.69 18.31
N GLU A 94 7.78 0.11 17.79
CA GLU A 94 6.93 0.73 16.77
C GLU A 94 6.16 1.99 17.25
N GLN A 95 5.99 2.14 18.56
CA GLN A 95 5.31 3.28 19.17
C GLN A 95 6.30 4.40 19.55
N GLU A 96 7.60 4.19 19.39
CA GLU A 96 8.62 5.16 19.80
C GLU A 96 8.54 6.48 19.03
N ILE A 97 8.42 6.41 17.70
CA ILE A 97 8.30 7.60 16.83
C ILE A 97 6.97 8.34 17.07
N PRO A 98 5.79 7.67 17.03
CA PRO A 98 4.53 8.32 17.38
C PRO A 98 4.54 8.91 18.79
N ARG A 99 5.12 8.22 19.79
CA ARG A 99 5.25 8.77 21.15
C ARG A 99 6.16 9.99 21.18
N ALA A 100 7.33 9.96 20.54
CA ALA A 100 8.24 11.11 20.47
C ALA A 100 7.55 12.35 19.90
N GLN A 101 6.74 12.19 18.84
CA GLN A 101 5.93 13.26 18.27
C GLN A 101 4.93 13.84 19.27
N ILE A 102 4.17 12.98 19.98
CA ILE A 102 3.19 13.45 20.96
C ILE A 102 3.88 14.13 22.15
N LEU A 103 4.99 13.59 22.64
CA LEU A 103 5.77 14.19 23.73
C LEU A 103 6.30 15.57 23.34
N ASP A 104 6.90 15.70 22.16
CA ASP A 104 7.36 16.99 21.62
C ASP A 104 6.22 18.00 21.49
N ARG A 105 5.08 17.53 20.98
CA ARG A 105 3.89 18.36 20.81
C ARG A 105 3.34 18.84 22.15
N VAL A 106 3.23 17.95 23.14
CA VAL A 106 2.77 18.28 24.50
C VAL A 106 3.70 19.27 25.21
N LEU A 107 5.03 19.17 25.01
CA LEU A 107 6.00 20.08 25.63
C LEU A 107 5.98 21.50 25.08
N ASN A 108 5.73 21.62 23.77
CA ASN A 108 5.86 22.89 23.04
C ASN A 108 4.50 23.58 22.85
N SER A 109 3.45 22.83 22.53
CA SER A 109 2.09 23.33 22.33
C SER A 109 1.07 22.24 22.69
N PRO A 110 0.75 22.06 23.98
CA PRO A 110 -0.15 21.00 24.40
C PRO A 110 -1.55 21.17 23.82
N PRO A 111 -2.17 20.05 23.37
CA PRO A 111 -3.42 20.06 22.59
C PRO A 111 -4.62 20.46 23.44
N ASP A 112 -5.74 20.73 22.78
CA ASP A 112 -7.03 20.99 23.44
C ASP A 112 -7.52 19.76 24.21
N ILE A 113 -7.37 18.57 23.59
CA ILE A 113 -7.75 17.29 24.16
C ILE A 113 -6.62 16.28 23.92
N LEU A 114 -6.08 15.72 25.00
CA LEU A 114 -5.16 14.59 24.93
C LEU A 114 -5.85 13.35 25.46
N ILE A 115 -5.88 12.28 24.67
CA ILE A 115 -6.41 10.98 25.09
C ILE A 115 -5.20 10.09 25.46
N THR A 116 -5.28 9.36 26.56
CA THR A 116 -4.28 8.39 27.01
C THR A 116 -4.96 7.12 27.48
N SER A 117 -4.30 5.98 27.35
CA SER A 117 -4.69 4.78 28.07
C SER A 117 -4.03 4.77 29.46
N ALA A 118 -4.61 4.02 30.40
CA ALA A 118 -3.99 3.80 31.70
C ALA A 118 -2.56 3.19 31.57
N ALA A 119 -2.33 2.36 30.54
CA ALA A 119 -1.00 1.79 30.27
C ALA A 119 -0.02 2.79 29.64
N ALA A 120 -0.48 3.67 28.75
CA ALA A 120 0.34 4.68 28.09
C ALA A 120 0.85 5.74 29.07
N GLU A 121 0.02 6.10 30.06
CA GLU A 121 0.33 7.10 31.08
C GLU A 121 1.44 6.63 32.02
N LEU A 122 1.44 5.34 32.37
CA LEU A 122 2.44 4.71 33.24
C LEU A 122 3.69 4.25 32.49
N SER A 123 3.68 4.28 31.15
CA SER A 123 4.82 3.88 30.35
C SER A 123 5.97 4.89 30.51
N PRO A 124 7.22 4.43 30.71
CA PRO A 124 8.38 5.31 30.82
C PRO A 124 8.50 6.29 29.64
N VAL A 125 8.84 7.53 29.95
CA VAL A 125 9.13 8.62 29.01
C VAL A 125 10.43 9.32 29.43
N PRO A 126 11.17 9.92 28.48
CA PRO A 126 12.25 10.85 28.80
C PRO A 126 11.73 11.95 29.72
N ASP A 127 12.57 12.43 30.63
CA ASP A 127 12.24 13.61 31.43
C ASP A 127 11.96 14.83 30.51
N PRO A 128 10.95 15.68 30.82
CA PRO A 128 10.63 16.87 30.04
C PRO A 128 11.81 17.79 29.73
N GLU A 129 12.71 18.03 30.69
CA GLU A 129 13.87 18.88 30.48
C GLU A 129 14.86 18.19 29.54
N ARG A 130 15.11 16.89 29.73
CA ARG A 130 15.96 16.11 28.82
C ARG A 130 15.43 16.15 27.39
N MET A 131 14.11 16.01 27.21
CA MET A 131 13.48 16.09 25.89
C MET A 131 13.70 17.46 25.24
N ARG A 132 13.50 18.57 25.98
CA ARG A 132 13.77 19.93 25.47
C ARG A 132 15.23 20.15 25.07
N HIS A 133 16.18 19.68 25.89
CA HIS A 133 17.62 19.83 25.63
C HIS A 133 18.11 19.00 24.43
N SER A 134 17.32 18.02 24.02
CA SER A 134 17.64 17.11 22.93
C SER A 134 16.99 17.52 21.61
N GLU A 135 16.33 18.68 21.58
CA GLU A 135 15.86 19.30 20.34
C GLU A 135 17.02 20.01 19.64
N LEU A 136 17.16 19.78 18.33
CA LEU A 136 18.11 20.48 17.47
C LEU A 136 17.36 21.19 16.34
N THR A 137 17.37 22.52 16.34
CA THR A 137 16.87 23.31 15.22
C THR A 137 18.03 23.72 14.31
N ILE A 138 18.06 23.17 13.11
CA ILE A 138 19.05 23.49 12.07
C ILE A 138 18.51 24.68 11.28
N ARG A 139 19.33 25.72 11.11
CA ARG A 139 18.94 26.94 10.39
C ARG A 139 19.91 27.26 9.26
N THR A 140 19.40 27.86 8.19
CA THR A 140 20.25 28.42 7.15
C THR A 140 21.22 29.46 7.74
N GLY A 141 22.50 29.37 7.37
CA GLY A 141 23.59 30.20 7.92
C GLY A 141 24.18 29.70 9.24
N MET A 142 23.70 28.60 9.81
CA MET A 142 24.25 28.00 11.03
C MET A 142 25.63 27.39 10.78
N THR A 143 26.59 27.64 11.68
CA THR A 143 27.89 26.96 11.67
C THR A 143 27.78 25.58 12.32
N LEU A 144 27.62 24.56 11.48
CA LEU A 144 27.53 23.15 11.83
C LEU A 144 28.17 22.33 10.71
N SER A 145 29.22 21.57 11.02
CA SER A 145 29.85 20.66 10.05
C SER A 145 28.99 19.40 9.84
N PRO A 146 28.98 18.79 8.64
CA PRO A 146 28.26 17.53 8.37
C PRO A 146 28.61 16.39 9.34
N GLU A 147 29.86 16.27 9.77
CA GLU A 147 30.35 15.22 10.69
C GLU A 147 29.71 15.36 12.07
N LYS A 148 29.71 16.59 12.59
CA LYS A 148 29.09 16.91 13.89
C LYS A 148 27.58 16.71 13.88
N LEU A 149 26.91 17.01 12.76
CA LEU A 149 25.49 16.71 12.61
C LEU A 149 25.23 15.19 12.68
N ALA A 150 26.03 14.38 11.98
CA ALA A 150 25.90 12.91 12.03
C ALA A 150 26.13 12.34 13.44
N GLU A 151 27.12 12.83 14.19
CA GLU A 151 27.32 12.44 15.59
C GLU A 151 26.15 12.83 16.50
N LEU A 152 25.49 13.96 16.24
CA LEU A 152 24.29 14.37 16.99
C LEU A 152 23.11 13.46 16.65
N LEU A 153 22.88 13.17 15.36
CA LEU A 153 21.79 12.30 14.90
C LEU A 153 21.95 10.87 15.44
N THR A 154 23.17 10.33 15.45
CA THR A 154 23.45 9.01 16.02
C THR A 154 23.15 8.97 17.52
N ARG A 155 23.48 10.03 18.27
CA ARG A 155 23.13 10.15 19.70
C ARG A 155 21.63 10.34 19.94
N MET A 156 20.89 10.84 18.95
CA MET A 156 19.43 10.93 18.96
C MET A 156 18.76 9.63 18.48
N ASP A 157 19.53 8.55 18.35
CA ASP A 157 19.10 7.19 17.96
C ASP A 157 18.66 7.04 16.49
N TYR A 158 19.16 7.90 15.59
CA TYR A 158 18.87 7.80 14.16
C TYR A 158 19.71 6.74 13.45
N ASP A 159 19.12 6.06 12.45
CA ASP A 159 19.80 5.07 11.60
C ASP A 159 20.54 5.76 10.44
N ASP A 160 21.83 5.43 10.23
CA ASP A 160 22.64 5.88 9.07
C ASP A 160 22.37 4.94 7.88
N GLU A 161 21.72 5.48 6.84
CA GLU A 161 21.27 4.73 5.67
C GLU A 161 21.75 5.38 4.36
N PRO A 162 21.91 4.64 3.24
CA PRO A 162 22.31 5.22 1.96
C PRO A 162 21.29 6.21 1.36
N GLU A 163 20.01 5.99 1.65
CA GLU A 163 18.90 6.86 1.26
C GLU A 163 17.88 6.93 2.40
N VAL A 164 17.39 8.13 2.69
CA VAL A 164 16.38 8.36 3.72
C VAL A 164 14.99 8.06 3.15
N VAL A 165 14.30 7.13 3.79
CA VAL A 165 12.95 6.67 3.40
C VAL A 165 11.96 6.78 4.56
N GLN A 166 12.40 6.62 5.81
CA GLN A 166 11.57 6.60 7.00
C GLN A 166 12.00 7.65 8.03
N LYS A 167 11.07 8.05 8.91
CA LYS A 167 11.35 8.91 10.07
C LYS A 167 12.38 8.21 10.97
N GLY A 168 13.36 8.97 11.46
CA GLY A 168 14.47 8.44 12.26
C GLY A 168 15.67 7.95 11.44
N GLU A 169 15.67 8.15 10.11
CA GLU A 169 16.82 7.85 9.25
C GLU A 169 17.56 9.14 8.83
N PHE A 170 18.86 9.02 8.56
CA PHE A 170 19.67 10.05 7.91
C PHE A 170 20.64 9.47 6.89
N ALA A 171 21.10 10.27 5.93
CA ALA A 171 22.06 9.87 4.91
C ALA A 171 23.03 11.01 4.59
N ARG A 172 24.32 10.70 4.41
CA ARG A 172 25.35 11.68 4.01
C ARG A 172 25.80 11.50 2.56
N ARG A 173 25.89 12.60 1.81
CA ARG A 173 26.25 12.62 0.39
C ARG A 173 27.12 13.85 0.06
N GLY A 174 28.43 13.73 0.25
CA GLY A 174 29.35 14.85 0.05
C GLY A 174 28.95 16.04 0.92
N GLY A 175 28.66 17.19 0.30
CA GLY A 175 28.19 18.41 0.97
C GLY A 175 26.70 18.43 1.34
N LEU A 176 25.99 17.29 1.25
CA LEU A 176 24.57 17.18 1.59
C LEU A 176 24.36 16.19 2.74
N THR A 177 23.43 16.52 3.65
CA THR A 177 22.89 15.56 4.63
C THR A 177 21.37 15.53 4.53
N ASP A 178 20.82 14.36 4.20
CA ASP A 178 19.38 14.11 4.22
C ASP A 178 19.00 13.60 5.61
N VAL A 179 17.92 14.11 6.21
CA VAL A 179 17.43 13.73 7.55
C VAL A 179 15.91 13.67 7.55
N PHE A 180 15.32 12.64 8.16
CA PHE A 180 13.87 12.60 8.39
C PHE A 180 13.54 12.64 9.89
N SER A 181 13.22 13.82 10.39
CA SER A 181 12.85 14.01 11.79
C SER A 181 11.48 13.40 12.12
N PRO A 182 11.32 12.73 13.29
CA PRO A 182 10.02 12.34 13.80
C PRO A 182 9.02 13.49 13.82
N ALA A 183 9.45 14.69 14.21
CA ALA A 183 8.62 15.90 14.32
C ALA A 183 8.18 16.48 12.97
N ALA A 184 8.78 16.06 11.85
CA ALA A 184 8.52 16.63 10.53
C ALA A 184 7.59 15.76 9.69
N ASP A 185 6.82 16.39 8.79
CA ASP A 185 5.96 15.68 7.84
C ASP A 185 6.73 15.21 6.59
N ALA A 186 7.86 15.85 6.28
CA ALA A 186 8.73 15.51 5.16
C ALA A 186 10.21 15.51 5.58
N PRO A 187 11.06 14.68 4.94
CA PRO A 187 12.50 14.72 5.16
C PRO A 187 13.10 16.00 4.56
N ALA A 188 14.22 16.44 5.14
CA ALA A 188 14.97 17.60 4.69
C ALA A 188 16.36 17.22 4.19
N ARG A 189 16.76 17.86 3.10
CA ARG A 189 18.10 17.86 2.52
C ARG A 189 18.78 19.14 2.93
N ILE A 190 19.86 19.00 3.69
CA ILE A 190 20.65 20.11 4.24
C ILE A 190 21.91 20.22 3.39
N GLU A 191 22.09 21.36 2.72
CA GLU A 191 23.27 21.66 1.91
C GLU A 191 24.28 22.47 2.72
N PHE A 192 25.54 22.06 2.65
CA PHE A 192 26.64 22.65 3.39
C PHE A 192 27.67 23.29 2.45
N PHE A 193 28.17 24.45 2.84
CA PHE A 193 29.38 25.06 2.30
C PHE A 193 30.46 25.09 3.39
N GLY A 194 31.35 24.10 3.36
CA GLY A 194 32.26 23.83 4.47
C GLY A 194 31.48 23.47 5.74
N ASP A 195 31.69 24.23 6.81
CA ASP A 195 31.02 24.02 8.11
C ASP A 195 29.76 24.89 8.28
N THR A 196 29.19 25.42 7.20
CA THR A 196 28.03 26.32 7.27
C THR A 196 26.87 25.76 6.44
N VAL A 197 25.67 25.77 7.01
CA VAL A 197 24.44 25.38 6.31
C VAL A 197 24.08 26.46 5.26
N GLU A 198 24.18 26.12 3.97
CA GLU A 198 23.88 27.01 2.84
C GLU A 198 22.38 27.05 2.53
N SER A 199 21.72 25.89 2.49
CA SER A 199 20.28 25.78 2.20
C SER A 199 19.66 24.56 2.88
N ILE A 200 18.34 24.60 3.08
CA ILE A 200 17.57 23.46 3.59
C ILE A 200 16.35 23.27 2.69
N ARG A 201 16.20 22.08 2.11
CA ARG A 201 15.09 21.76 1.21
C ARG A 201 14.33 20.54 1.68
N LEU A 202 13.00 20.61 1.70
CA LEU A 202 12.16 19.43 1.86
C LEU A 202 12.24 18.59 0.59
N PHE A 203 12.18 17.26 0.72
CA PHE A 203 12.15 16.35 -0.43
C PHE A 203 11.16 15.18 -0.21
N SER A 204 10.82 14.49 -1.29
CA SER A 204 9.96 13.31 -1.25
C SER A 204 10.79 12.05 -0.95
N ALA A 205 10.47 11.33 0.13
CA ALA A 205 11.14 10.07 0.50
C ALA A 205 11.04 8.99 -0.61
N THR A 206 10.03 9.06 -1.48
CA THR A 206 9.83 8.09 -2.56
C THR A 206 10.65 8.43 -3.81
N THR A 207 10.64 9.70 -4.23
CA THR A 207 11.32 10.13 -5.48
C THR A 207 12.73 10.63 -5.23
N GLN A 208 13.09 10.92 -3.97
CA GLN A 208 14.34 11.53 -3.54
C GLN A 208 14.57 12.95 -4.09
N LEU A 209 13.53 13.61 -4.61
CA LEU A 209 13.56 14.95 -5.20
C LEU A 209 12.99 16.01 -4.28
N SER A 210 13.63 17.19 -4.30
CA SER A 210 13.23 18.35 -3.52
C SER A 210 11.86 18.86 -3.96
N THR A 211 11.07 19.32 -2.99
CA THR A 211 9.72 19.85 -3.17
C THR A 211 9.63 21.33 -2.85
N GLY A 212 10.45 21.84 -1.92
CA GLY A 212 10.48 23.25 -1.55
C GLY A 212 11.60 23.58 -0.58
N GLU A 213 12.01 24.85 -0.55
CA GLU A 213 13.05 25.36 0.35
C GLU A 213 12.45 25.91 1.66
N ILE A 214 13.17 25.72 2.77
CA ILE A 214 12.77 26.16 4.11
C ILE A 214 13.96 26.83 4.82
N GLY A 215 13.69 27.71 5.78
CA GLY A 215 14.73 28.42 6.53
C GLY A 215 15.25 27.70 7.77
N GLU A 216 14.45 26.77 8.33
CA GLU A 216 14.82 25.98 9.50
C GLU A 216 14.17 24.59 9.48
N TYR A 217 14.83 23.61 10.10
CA TYR A 217 14.35 22.25 10.25
C TYR A 217 14.58 21.75 11.68
N LYS A 218 13.52 21.23 12.31
CA LYS A 218 13.54 20.75 13.68
C LYS A 218 13.80 19.24 13.72
N VAL A 219 14.83 18.84 14.45
CA VAL A 219 15.24 17.47 14.73
C VAL A 219 14.98 17.15 16.20
N ILE A 220 14.32 16.03 16.49
CA ILE A 220 14.03 15.56 17.85
C ILE A 220 14.53 14.12 18.01
N MET A 221 14.64 13.60 19.23
CA MET A 221 15.00 12.18 19.43
C MET A 221 14.06 11.23 18.69
N ARG A 222 14.62 10.13 18.17
CA ARG A 222 13.82 9.04 17.58
C ARG A 222 12.99 8.32 18.65
N SER A 223 13.61 7.96 19.77
CA SER A 223 12.93 7.25 20.85
C SER A 223 12.26 8.21 21.82
N GLY A 224 10.93 8.10 21.93
CA GLY A 224 10.15 8.71 23.01
C GLY A 224 10.11 7.86 24.29
N ALA A 225 10.92 6.80 24.38
CA ALA A 225 11.10 5.98 25.58
C ALA A 225 12.48 6.28 26.18
N GLY A 226 12.54 6.43 27.50
CA GLY A 226 13.79 6.80 28.16
C GLY A 226 14.83 5.66 28.21
N GLU A 227 16.04 6.00 28.63
CA GLU A 227 17.18 5.07 28.67
C GLU A 227 17.17 4.25 29.98
N PRO A 228 17.70 3.00 29.98
CA PRO A 228 17.70 2.12 31.16
C PRO A 228 18.42 2.66 32.41
N ASP A 229 19.14 3.77 32.25
CA ASP A 229 20.03 4.46 33.18
C ASP A 229 19.32 4.99 34.44
N GLY A 230 17.99 4.93 34.48
CA GLY A 230 17.18 5.26 35.67
C GLY A 230 16.81 6.75 35.80
N SER A 231 17.01 7.56 34.75
CA SER A 231 16.59 8.97 34.68
C SER A 231 15.14 9.18 34.24
N ASP A 232 14.40 8.09 34.02
CA ASP A 232 13.11 8.12 33.34
C ASP A 232 11.97 8.47 34.30
N THR A 233 10.97 9.17 33.78
CA THR A 233 9.72 9.45 34.50
C THR A 233 8.54 8.79 33.80
N ASP A 234 7.35 8.85 34.41
CA ASP A 234 6.10 8.54 33.72
C ASP A 234 5.55 9.78 33.00
N PHE A 235 4.45 9.61 32.27
CA PHE A 235 3.83 10.71 31.54
C PHE A 235 3.21 11.77 32.46
N SER A 236 3.02 11.47 33.76
CA SER A 236 2.46 12.44 34.72
C SER A 236 3.33 13.69 34.83
N SER A 237 4.65 13.58 34.65
CA SER A 237 5.56 14.73 34.59
C SER A 237 5.19 15.74 33.51
N TYR A 238 4.75 15.27 32.33
CA TYR A 238 4.30 16.12 31.23
C TYR A 238 2.94 16.75 31.54
N VAL A 239 2.02 15.98 32.10
CA VAL A 239 0.67 16.44 32.49
C VAL A 239 0.76 17.58 33.51
N ARG A 240 1.67 17.49 34.48
CA ARG A 240 1.88 18.51 35.51
C ARG A 240 2.30 19.88 34.94
N LEU A 241 2.99 19.92 33.79
CA LEU A 241 3.45 21.17 33.16
C LEU A 241 2.31 22.08 32.72
N TYR A 242 1.15 21.51 32.35
CA TYR A 242 0.01 22.28 31.87
C TYR A 242 -1.29 22.02 32.64
N SER A 243 -1.28 21.12 33.63
CA SER A 243 -2.34 20.86 34.61
C SER A 243 -3.76 20.83 34.00
N PRO A 244 -4.04 19.88 33.08
CA PRO A 244 -5.34 19.78 32.42
C PRO A 244 -6.45 19.34 33.37
N ARG A 245 -7.70 19.50 32.95
CA ARG A 245 -8.83 18.84 33.59
C ARG A 245 -8.88 17.38 33.14
N ILE A 246 -8.87 16.46 34.09
CA ILE A 246 -8.89 15.02 33.80
C ILE A 246 -10.33 14.53 33.67
N VAL A 247 -10.58 13.69 32.66
CA VAL A 247 -11.80 12.91 32.49
C VAL A 247 -11.42 11.44 32.41
N THR A 248 -11.95 10.61 33.29
CA THR A 248 -11.71 9.15 33.27
C THR A 248 -12.97 8.45 32.77
N LEU A 249 -12.81 7.65 31.71
CA LEU A 249 -13.88 6.83 31.14
C LEU A 249 -13.77 5.41 31.71
N PHE A 250 -14.86 4.91 32.29
CA PHE A 250 -14.98 3.55 32.83
C PHE A 250 -13.81 3.12 33.75
N PRO A 251 -13.62 3.79 34.92
CA PRO A 251 -12.47 3.57 35.79
C PRO A 251 -12.23 2.09 36.21
N SER A 252 -13.29 1.31 36.37
CA SER A 252 -13.23 -0.11 36.73
C SER A 252 -12.75 -0.96 35.55
N GLU A 253 -13.09 -0.58 34.32
CA GLU A 253 -12.51 -1.20 33.14
C GLU A 253 -11.03 -0.85 33.00
N CYS A 254 -10.61 0.40 33.28
CA CYS A 254 -9.19 0.77 33.34
C CYS A 254 -8.42 -0.13 34.32
N GLU A 255 -8.95 -0.30 35.54
CA GLU A 255 -8.35 -1.17 36.54
C GLU A 255 -8.35 -2.63 36.09
N GLY A 256 -9.43 -3.10 35.45
CA GLY A 256 -9.54 -4.45 34.91
C GLY A 256 -8.52 -4.75 33.81
N VAL A 257 -8.28 -3.79 32.91
CA VAL A 257 -7.26 -3.89 31.86
C VAL A 257 -5.87 -3.92 32.48
N LEU A 258 -5.56 -3.05 33.44
CA LEU A 258 -4.27 -3.06 34.14
C LEU A 258 -4.03 -4.36 34.91
N LYS A 259 -5.06 -4.92 35.57
CA LYS A 259 -4.95 -6.22 36.26
C LYS A 259 -4.61 -7.37 35.32
N ARG A 260 -5.15 -7.34 34.09
CA ARG A 260 -4.93 -8.38 33.08
C ARG A 260 -3.61 -8.22 32.33
N PHE A 261 -3.17 -6.99 32.09
CA PHE A 261 -2.12 -6.72 31.09
C PHE A 261 -0.97 -5.82 31.56
N ALA A 262 -0.93 -5.43 32.83
CA ALA A 262 0.16 -4.63 33.40
C ALA A 262 0.84 -5.35 34.57
N SER A 263 2.13 -5.04 34.79
CA SER A 263 2.90 -5.57 35.91
C SER A 263 2.37 -5.10 37.26
N GLU A 264 2.62 -5.86 38.33
CA GLU A 264 2.24 -5.46 39.69
C GLU A 264 2.76 -4.07 40.07
N THR A 265 3.95 -3.70 39.58
CA THR A 265 4.54 -2.37 39.76
C THR A 265 3.71 -1.29 39.08
N MET A 266 3.29 -1.49 37.83
CA MET A 266 2.41 -0.54 37.14
C MET A 266 1.06 -0.40 37.84
N GLN A 267 0.48 -1.50 38.34
CA GLN A 267 -0.76 -1.45 39.09
C GLN A 267 -0.64 -0.60 40.37
N LYS A 268 0.47 -0.75 41.12
CA LYS A 268 0.76 0.09 42.29
C LYS A 268 0.94 1.55 41.92
N ASN A 269 1.72 1.83 40.87
CA ASN A 269 1.97 3.20 40.39
C ASN A 269 0.66 3.88 39.96
N TRP A 270 -0.25 3.15 39.30
CA TRP A 270 -1.57 3.68 38.93
C TRP A 270 -2.40 4.06 40.15
N GLN A 271 -2.44 3.20 41.17
CA GLN A 271 -3.13 3.49 42.43
C GLN A 271 -2.54 4.69 43.17
N GLU A 272 -1.22 4.87 43.11
CA GLU A 272 -0.54 6.05 43.67
C GLU A 272 -0.86 7.32 42.87
N LEU A 273 -0.84 7.25 41.54
CA LEU A 273 -1.20 8.35 40.65
C LEU A 273 -2.64 8.81 40.89
N HIS A 274 -3.58 7.88 41.06
CA HIS A 274 -4.99 8.18 41.33
C HIS A 274 -5.25 8.81 42.72
N ARG A 275 -4.26 8.76 43.63
CA ARG A 275 -4.30 9.49 44.91
C ARG A 275 -3.78 10.92 44.79
N ASP A 276 -3.10 11.27 43.70
CA ASP A 276 -2.62 12.63 43.45
C ASP A 276 -3.79 13.63 43.40
N PRO A 277 -3.64 14.85 43.94
CA PRO A 277 -4.69 15.88 43.91
C PRO A 277 -5.27 16.19 42.53
N LEU A 278 -4.51 15.99 41.45
CA LEU A 278 -4.95 16.25 40.09
C LEU A 278 -5.85 15.14 39.54
N TRP A 279 -5.49 13.86 39.72
CA TRP A 279 -6.31 12.70 39.30
C TRP A 279 -7.48 12.42 40.26
N SER A 280 -7.31 12.68 41.56
CA SER A 280 -8.38 12.48 42.56
C SER A 280 -9.63 13.35 42.30
N LYS A 281 -9.49 14.45 41.53
CA LYS A 281 -10.58 15.35 41.11
C LYS A 281 -11.04 15.11 39.67
N ALA A 282 -10.68 13.97 39.06
CA ALA A 282 -11.09 13.62 37.72
C ALA A 282 -12.62 13.53 37.59
N PHE A 283 -13.13 14.06 36.48
CA PHE A 283 -14.54 13.92 36.11
C PHE A 283 -14.77 12.52 35.54
N ARG A 284 -15.69 11.73 36.11
CA ARG A 284 -15.84 10.31 35.77
C ARG A 284 -17.05 10.05 34.88
N LEU A 285 -16.86 9.33 33.78
CA LEU A 285 -17.93 8.80 32.94
C LEU A 285 -18.11 7.32 33.26
N LEU A 286 -19.24 6.96 33.85
CA LEU A 286 -19.50 5.63 34.42
C LEU A 286 -20.47 4.84 33.54
N ASP A 287 -20.15 3.58 33.27
CA ASP A 287 -21.05 2.65 32.58
C ASP A 287 -22.23 2.23 33.47
N GLU A 288 -23.10 1.35 33.00
CA GLU A 288 -24.24 0.87 33.81
C GLU A 288 -23.82 0.07 35.06
N LEU A 289 -22.76 -0.74 34.96
CA LEU A 289 -22.30 -1.60 36.05
C LEU A 289 -21.68 -0.77 37.18
N GLU A 290 -20.89 0.23 36.84
CA GLU A 290 -20.27 1.18 37.76
C GLU A 290 -21.32 2.12 38.36
N SER A 291 -22.28 2.55 37.56
CA SER A 291 -23.39 3.39 38.02
C SER A 291 -24.24 2.73 39.08
N ALA A 292 -24.28 1.39 39.14
CA ALA A 292 -24.96 0.66 40.21
C ALA A 292 -24.32 0.89 41.58
N GLN A 293 -23.02 1.22 41.64
CA GLN A 293 -22.26 1.39 42.87
C GLN A 293 -22.31 2.82 43.43
N VAL A 294 -22.82 3.78 42.66
CA VAL A 294 -22.94 5.19 43.08
C VAL A 294 -24.20 5.38 43.95
N PRO A 295 -24.11 6.09 45.10
CA PRO A 295 -25.28 6.47 45.90
C PRO A 295 -26.31 7.28 45.10
N ALA A 296 -27.61 6.99 45.28
CA ALA A 296 -28.69 7.57 44.47
C ALA A 296 -28.76 9.12 44.53
N ASP A 297 -28.37 9.73 45.65
CA ASP A 297 -28.32 11.18 45.86
C ASP A 297 -27.19 11.89 45.08
N ARG A 298 -26.21 11.13 44.57
CA ARG A 298 -25.08 11.64 43.77
C ARG A 298 -25.14 11.22 42.30
N LYS A 299 -26.14 10.44 41.89
CA LYS A 299 -26.27 10.00 40.50
C LYS A 299 -26.73 11.16 39.61
N VAL A 300 -25.87 11.54 38.68
CA VAL A 300 -26.22 12.44 37.58
C VAL A 300 -26.28 11.60 36.31
N ILE A 301 -27.49 11.34 35.82
CA ILE A 301 -27.71 10.48 34.65
C ILE A 301 -27.24 11.19 33.38
N SER A 302 -26.68 10.44 32.43
CA SER A 302 -26.32 10.95 31.11
C SER A 302 -27.47 11.75 30.46
N PRO A 303 -27.24 12.97 29.96
CA PRO A 303 -28.26 13.75 29.26
C PRO A 303 -28.50 13.29 27.82
N VAL A 304 -27.66 12.37 27.30
CA VAL A 304 -27.73 11.86 25.93
C VAL A 304 -27.70 10.34 25.91
N PHE A 305 -28.52 9.75 25.04
CA PHE A 305 -28.62 8.30 24.84
C PHE A 305 -28.55 7.96 23.35
N PRO A 306 -28.04 6.77 22.97
CA PRO A 306 -28.09 6.33 21.58
C PRO A 306 -29.52 5.97 21.15
N SER A 307 -29.94 6.47 19.99
CA SER A 307 -31.23 6.12 19.36
C SER A 307 -31.31 4.64 19.00
N ALA A 308 -30.22 4.07 18.49
CA ALA A 308 -30.14 2.67 18.10
C ALA A 308 -30.52 1.69 19.24
N ARG A 309 -30.19 2.03 20.49
CA ARG A 309 -30.52 1.18 21.65
C ARG A 309 -32.02 1.05 21.86
N HIS A 310 -32.77 2.15 21.71
CA HIS A 310 -34.23 2.14 21.81
C HIS A 310 -34.86 1.30 20.69
N ILE A 311 -34.30 1.36 19.47
CA ILE A 311 -34.76 0.53 18.34
C ILE A 311 -34.50 -0.95 18.63
N LEU A 312 -33.31 -1.30 19.13
CA LEU A 312 -32.91 -2.68 19.41
C LEU A 312 -33.73 -3.31 20.54
N GLU A 313 -34.04 -2.55 21.61
CA GLU A 313 -34.87 -3.03 22.73
C GLU A 313 -36.33 -3.32 22.31
N MET A 314 -36.80 -2.78 21.19
CA MET A 314 -38.14 -3.02 20.63
C MET A 314 -38.19 -4.23 19.68
N ILE A 315 -37.07 -4.86 19.34
CA ILE A 315 -37.03 -6.04 18.46
C ILE A 315 -37.38 -7.30 19.26
N PRO A 316 -38.38 -8.10 18.84
CA PRO A 316 -38.70 -9.37 19.50
C PRO A 316 -37.54 -10.38 19.43
N GLU A 317 -37.27 -11.09 20.52
CA GLU A 317 -36.27 -12.18 20.54
C GLU A 317 -36.67 -13.29 19.54
N GLY A 318 -35.82 -13.56 18.54
CA GLY A 318 -36.01 -14.64 17.55
C GLY A 318 -36.42 -14.23 16.13
N ALA A 319 -36.44 -12.93 15.79
CA ALA A 319 -36.69 -12.48 14.40
C ALA A 319 -35.49 -12.72 13.47
N GLU A 320 -35.47 -13.85 12.74
CA GLU A 320 -34.36 -14.22 11.84
C GLU A 320 -34.58 -13.82 10.36
N GLU A 321 -35.83 -13.62 9.90
CA GLU A 321 -36.16 -13.27 8.50
C GLU A 321 -36.72 -11.83 8.39
N ASN A 322 -36.38 -11.11 7.31
CA ASN A 322 -36.83 -9.73 6.99
C ASN A 322 -36.57 -8.64 8.04
N VAL A 323 -35.43 -8.71 8.71
CA VAL A 323 -35.14 -7.82 9.84
C VAL A 323 -34.93 -6.34 9.47
N ALA A 324 -34.62 -6.02 8.21
CA ALA A 324 -34.53 -4.63 7.74
C ALA A 324 -35.90 -3.95 7.62
N GLU A 325 -36.91 -4.68 7.12
CA GLU A 325 -38.29 -4.21 7.05
C GLU A 325 -38.88 -4.02 8.45
N LEU A 326 -38.58 -4.95 9.37
CA LEU A 326 -38.97 -4.84 10.77
C LEU A 326 -38.35 -3.62 11.45
N VAL A 327 -37.05 -3.35 11.21
CA VAL A 327 -36.38 -2.14 11.72
C VAL A 327 -37.01 -0.87 11.15
N ARG A 328 -37.40 -0.85 9.87
CA ARG A 328 -38.12 0.28 9.27
C ARG A 328 -39.48 0.50 9.92
N GLN A 329 -40.25 -0.56 10.18
CA GLN A 329 -41.54 -0.49 10.87
C GLN A 329 -41.41 -0.02 12.33
N ILE A 330 -40.40 -0.52 13.05
CA ILE A 330 -40.11 -0.08 14.43
C ILE A 330 -39.69 1.40 14.41
N SER A 331 -38.84 1.79 13.47
CA SER A 331 -38.39 3.17 13.33
C SER A 331 -39.53 4.12 12.96
N SER A 332 -40.42 3.72 12.04
CA SER A 332 -41.59 4.53 11.67
C SER A 332 -42.58 4.66 12.83
N SER A 333 -42.80 3.58 13.59
CA SER A 333 -43.60 3.61 14.82
C SER A 333 -42.99 4.51 15.90
N LEU A 334 -41.68 4.42 16.13
CA LEU A 334 -40.96 5.26 17.10
C LEU A 334 -41.03 6.73 16.71
N ILE A 335 -40.83 7.06 15.42
CA ILE A 335 -40.94 8.43 14.91
C ILE A 335 -42.36 8.99 15.15
N ARG A 336 -43.41 8.19 14.91
CA ARG A 336 -44.80 8.58 15.18
C ARG A 336 -45.02 8.87 16.67
N GLN A 337 -44.60 7.95 17.55
CA GLN A 337 -44.71 8.13 19.00
C GLN A 337 -43.98 9.39 19.49
N LEU A 338 -42.76 9.63 19.01
CA LEU A 338 -41.99 10.81 19.39
C LEU A 338 -42.65 12.11 18.91
N SER A 339 -43.30 12.08 17.75
CA SER A 339 -44.06 13.24 17.26
C SER A 339 -45.28 13.52 18.14
N GLU A 340 -45.99 12.48 18.60
CA GLU A 340 -47.10 12.60 19.55
C GLU A 340 -46.64 13.17 20.91
N GLU A 341 -45.44 12.81 21.37
CA GLU A 341 -44.83 13.31 22.60
C GLU A 341 -44.22 14.74 22.47
N HIS A 342 -44.38 15.35 21.28
CA HIS A 342 -43.88 16.67 20.90
C HIS A 342 -42.35 16.79 20.90
N TYR A 343 -41.64 15.74 20.48
CA TYR A 343 -40.21 15.82 20.20
C TYR A 343 -39.91 16.56 18.89
N SER A 344 -38.79 17.27 18.85
CA SER A 344 -38.20 17.75 17.61
C SER A 344 -37.37 16.61 17.00
N ILE A 345 -37.86 16.06 15.88
CA ILE A 345 -37.24 14.92 15.19
C ILE A 345 -36.34 15.44 14.08
N ARG A 346 -35.09 14.95 14.02
CA ARG A 346 -34.10 15.29 13.00
C ARG A 346 -33.68 14.03 12.27
N ILE A 347 -33.94 13.97 10.97
CA ILE A 347 -33.45 12.89 10.11
C ILE A 347 -32.28 13.44 9.33
N THR A 348 -31.12 12.81 9.50
CA THR A 348 -29.88 13.37 8.99
C THR A 348 -29.26 12.49 7.92
N GLY A 349 -28.98 13.07 6.75
CA GLY A 349 -28.27 12.43 5.66
C GLY A 349 -26.88 13.02 5.45
N ARG A 350 -25.94 12.25 4.90
CA ARG A 350 -24.58 12.72 4.59
C ARG A 350 -24.53 13.55 3.31
N THR A 351 -25.21 13.08 2.26
CA THR A 351 -25.24 13.69 0.93
C THR A 351 -26.65 14.15 0.55
N GLU A 352 -26.76 14.99 -0.48
CA GLU A 352 -28.07 15.34 -1.06
C GLU A 352 -28.80 14.11 -1.63
N GLY A 353 -28.06 13.10 -2.11
CA GLY A 353 -28.62 11.83 -2.57
C GLY A 353 -29.27 11.04 -1.43
N ASP A 354 -28.62 10.97 -0.28
CA ASP A 354 -29.15 10.28 0.90
C ASP A 354 -30.42 10.95 1.41
N LEU A 355 -30.43 12.29 1.41
CA LEU A 355 -31.64 13.06 1.77
C LEU A 355 -32.80 12.83 0.79
N THR A 356 -32.49 12.64 -0.49
CA THR A 356 -33.51 12.35 -1.50
C THR A 356 -34.12 10.96 -1.24
N ALA A 357 -33.29 9.94 -1.00
CA ALA A 357 -33.74 8.60 -0.65
C ALA A 357 -34.54 8.57 0.66
N LEU A 358 -34.07 9.29 1.69
CA LEU A 358 -34.80 9.48 2.95
C LEU A 358 -36.15 10.15 2.74
N GLY A 359 -36.24 11.15 1.86
CA GLY A 359 -37.51 11.77 1.47
C GLY A 359 -38.47 10.75 0.85
N GLU A 360 -38.00 9.96 -0.12
CA GLU A 360 -38.82 8.93 -0.76
C GLU A 360 -39.32 7.88 0.24
N TRP A 361 -38.49 7.46 1.19
CA TRP A 361 -38.89 6.54 2.26
C TRP A 361 -39.93 7.16 3.20
N LEU A 362 -39.73 8.41 3.63
CA LEU A 362 -40.70 9.14 4.47
C LEU A 362 -42.05 9.31 3.76
N HIS A 363 -42.04 9.57 2.44
CA HIS A 363 -43.24 9.63 1.62
C HIS A 363 -43.97 8.29 1.59
N ALA A 364 -43.23 7.19 1.34
CA ALA A 364 -43.79 5.84 1.27
C ALA A 364 -44.44 5.42 2.61
N GLU A 365 -43.84 5.78 3.74
CA GLU A 365 -44.33 5.48 5.09
C GLU A 365 -45.38 6.49 5.61
N GLY A 366 -45.65 7.57 4.87
CA GLY A 366 -46.59 8.63 5.28
C GLY A 366 -46.15 9.38 6.55
N LEU A 367 -44.87 9.74 6.63
CA LEU A 367 -44.24 10.41 7.78
C LEU A 367 -43.85 11.87 7.50
N GLU A 368 -43.90 12.33 6.23
CA GLU A 368 -43.39 13.65 5.81
C GLU A 368 -44.08 14.84 6.50
N ASP A 369 -45.38 14.73 6.77
CA ASP A 369 -46.18 15.81 7.35
C ASP A 369 -46.22 15.79 8.90
N LEU A 370 -45.40 14.93 9.54
CA LEU A 370 -45.40 14.84 11.01
C LEU A 370 -44.88 16.14 11.65
N PRO A 371 -45.58 16.68 12.66
CA PRO A 371 -45.15 17.88 13.35
C PRO A 371 -43.82 17.64 14.07
N GLY A 372 -42.85 18.54 13.84
CA GLY A 372 -41.53 18.50 14.47
C GLY A 372 -40.45 17.73 13.71
N LEU A 373 -40.79 17.04 12.61
CA LEU A 373 -39.85 16.32 11.75
C LEU A 373 -39.15 17.27 10.77
N ASP A 374 -37.83 17.18 10.67
CA ASP A 374 -37.00 17.98 9.74
C ASP A 374 -35.84 17.14 9.20
N CYS A 375 -35.63 17.20 7.88
CA CYS A 375 -34.52 16.52 7.20
C CYS A 375 -33.35 17.49 7.00
N GLN A 376 -32.17 17.14 7.50
CA GLN A 376 -30.99 18.01 7.45
C GLN A 376 -29.78 17.29 6.89
N GLN A 377 -29.00 17.97 6.03
CA GLN A 377 -27.70 17.47 5.61
C GLN A 377 -26.70 17.68 6.75
N LEU A 378 -26.54 16.65 7.58
CA LEU A 378 -25.64 16.67 8.73
C LEU A 378 -25.08 15.26 8.94
N PRO A 379 -23.79 15.02 8.72
CA PRO A 379 -23.23 13.66 8.76
C PRO A 379 -22.97 13.20 10.20
N ILE A 380 -24.00 13.13 11.05
CA ILE A 380 -23.82 12.72 12.44
C ILE A 380 -23.26 11.30 12.51
N PRO A 381 -22.30 11.02 13.40
CA PRO A 381 -21.67 9.71 13.45
C PRO A 381 -22.59 8.58 13.91
N LYS A 382 -23.57 8.89 14.79
CA LYS A 382 -24.62 8.01 15.31
C LYS A 382 -25.85 8.86 15.63
N GLY A 383 -27.03 8.28 15.66
CA GLY A 383 -28.21 9.00 16.16
C GLY A 383 -28.18 9.13 17.68
N ILE A 384 -28.86 10.16 18.16
CA ILE A 384 -28.84 10.57 19.56
C ILE A 384 -30.23 10.97 20.03
N PHE A 385 -30.49 10.71 21.29
CA PHE A 385 -31.70 11.07 21.99
C PHE A 385 -31.36 12.00 23.16
N LEU A 386 -32.02 13.16 23.20
CA LEU A 386 -31.85 14.22 24.20
C LEU A 386 -33.21 14.45 24.90
N PRO A 387 -33.51 13.70 25.99
CA PRO A 387 -34.82 13.75 26.63
C PRO A 387 -35.17 15.12 27.23
N GLN A 388 -34.18 15.82 27.80
CA GLN A 388 -34.41 17.09 28.50
C GLN A 388 -34.79 18.22 27.53
N GLU A 389 -34.19 18.22 26.35
CA GLU A 389 -34.42 19.19 25.27
C GLU A 389 -35.53 18.76 24.32
N LYS A 390 -36.09 17.56 24.50
CA LYS A 390 -37.04 16.92 23.59
C LYS A 390 -36.55 16.86 22.14
N ILE A 391 -35.31 16.42 21.92
CA ILE A 391 -34.72 16.28 20.58
C ILE A 391 -34.36 14.81 20.33
N ALA A 392 -34.77 14.29 19.17
CA ALA A 392 -34.38 12.98 18.69
C ALA A 392 -33.74 13.12 17.30
N ALA A 393 -32.49 12.69 17.14
CA ALA A 393 -31.79 12.71 15.87
C ALA A 393 -31.51 11.29 15.40
N PHE A 394 -31.96 10.95 14.21
CA PHE A 394 -31.76 9.66 13.56
C PHE A 394 -30.82 9.84 12.37
N SER A 395 -29.79 9.01 12.31
CA SER A 395 -28.92 8.97 11.14
C SER A 395 -29.52 8.08 10.05
N GLU A 396 -29.24 8.37 8.78
CA GLU A 396 -29.57 7.49 7.64
C GLU A 396 -29.16 6.04 7.89
N TYR A 397 -28.01 5.84 8.53
CA TYR A 397 -27.46 4.53 8.85
C TYR A 397 -28.39 3.74 9.77
N GLU A 398 -28.97 4.37 10.78
CA GLU A 398 -29.84 3.67 11.73
C GLU A 398 -31.18 3.29 11.10
N LEU A 399 -31.65 4.09 10.14
CA LEU A 399 -32.92 3.87 9.45
C LEU A 399 -32.83 2.83 8.33
N TYR A 400 -31.64 2.65 7.73
CA TYR A 400 -31.42 1.74 6.60
C TYR A 400 -30.58 0.49 6.92
N SER A 401 -29.98 0.39 8.11
CA SER A 401 -29.11 -0.75 8.44
C SER A 401 -29.87 -1.96 8.97
N SER A 402 -29.40 -3.16 8.58
CA SER A 402 -29.78 -4.42 9.23
C SER A 402 -29.47 -4.39 10.74
N PRO A 403 -30.29 -5.01 11.62
CA PRO A 403 -30.07 -5.02 13.08
C PRO A 403 -28.76 -5.69 13.51
N ARG A 404 -28.21 -6.63 12.74
CA ARG A 404 -26.85 -7.16 12.96
C ARG A 404 -25.77 -6.08 12.76
N ARG A 405 -26.01 -5.09 11.88
CA ARG A 405 -25.11 -3.94 11.65
C ARG A 405 -25.29 -2.88 12.75
N LEU A 406 -26.53 -2.58 13.16
CA LEU A 406 -26.87 -1.71 14.30
C LEU A 406 -26.21 -2.19 15.61
N ALA A 407 -26.24 -3.49 15.90
CA ALA A 407 -25.60 -4.08 17.09
C ALA A 407 -24.06 -4.08 17.03
N SER A 408 -23.46 -4.01 15.84
CA SER A 408 -22.00 -4.14 15.65
C SER A 408 -21.23 -2.82 15.74
N GLY A 409 -21.89 -1.67 15.77
CA GLY A 409 -21.26 -0.35 15.91
C GLY A 409 -20.23 0.01 14.82
N ARG A 410 -20.29 -0.64 13.65
CA ARG A 410 -19.32 -0.48 12.56
C ARG A 410 -19.63 0.79 11.76
N LYS A 411 -18.80 1.83 11.96
CA LYS A 411 -18.95 3.18 11.37
C LYS A 411 -18.67 3.25 9.86
N ASP A 412 -18.34 4.40 9.29
CA ASP A 412 -17.74 4.66 7.97
C ASP A 412 -16.83 5.89 8.16
N VAL A 413 -15.67 5.93 7.50
CA VAL A 413 -14.74 7.07 7.54
C VAL A 413 -14.80 7.79 6.20
N SER A 414 -14.87 9.13 6.23
CA SER A 414 -14.84 10.00 5.05
C SER A 414 -13.45 10.02 4.37
N PRO A 415 -13.38 10.27 3.05
CA PRO A 415 -12.12 10.32 2.31
C PRO A 415 -11.16 11.39 2.83
N PRO A 416 -9.84 11.10 3.00
CA PRO A 416 -8.83 12.15 2.92
C PRO A 416 -8.83 12.75 1.50
N ALA A 417 -8.47 14.03 1.41
CA ALA A 417 -8.29 14.73 0.15
C ALA A 417 -7.34 13.96 -0.78
N GLU A 418 -7.75 13.81 -2.03
CA GLU A 418 -7.03 13.10 -3.09
C GLU A 418 -5.60 13.64 -3.23
N THR A 419 -4.60 12.80 -2.92
CA THR A 419 -3.27 12.98 -3.49
C THR A 419 -3.33 12.56 -4.95
N ASP A 420 -3.18 13.54 -5.86
CA ASP A 420 -3.04 13.35 -7.30
C ASP A 420 -1.97 12.30 -7.61
N PHE A 421 -2.38 11.04 -7.76
CA PHE A 421 -1.57 10.04 -8.43
C PHE A 421 -1.57 10.40 -9.91
N ARG A 422 -0.67 11.31 -10.30
CA ARG A 422 -0.35 11.56 -11.71
C ARG A 422 -0.20 10.22 -12.42
N LYS A 423 -0.86 10.08 -13.58
CA LYS A 423 -0.82 8.95 -14.50
C LYS A 423 0.58 8.35 -14.57
N LEU A 424 0.86 7.35 -13.73
CA LEU A 424 2.07 6.57 -13.82
C LEU A 424 1.91 5.72 -15.07
N ASN A 425 2.64 6.09 -16.12
CA ASN A 425 2.78 5.24 -17.28
C ASN A 425 3.40 3.92 -16.80
N ILE A 426 2.60 2.87 -16.83
CA ILE A 426 2.98 1.51 -16.42
C ILE A 426 4.25 1.04 -17.18
N ARG A 427 4.44 1.52 -18.41
CA ARG A 427 5.65 1.30 -19.24
C ARG A 427 6.91 1.85 -18.57
N ASP A 428 6.86 3.08 -18.07
CA ASP A 428 8.01 3.76 -17.46
C ASP A 428 8.35 3.13 -16.10
N ALA A 429 7.33 2.74 -15.32
CA ALA A 429 7.53 2.04 -14.05
C ALA A 429 8.17 0.66 -14.20
N ILE A 430 7.94 -0.04 -15.31
CA ILE A 430 8.56 -1.35 -15.61
C ILE A 430 9.99 -1.16 -16.11
N ASP A 431 10.25 -0.19 -16.97
CA ASP A 431 11.61 0.07 -17.45
C ASP A 431 12.50 0.57 -16.29
N GLU A 432 11.97 1.36 -15.35
CA GLU A 432 12.63 1.70 -14.07
C GLU A 432 12.86 0.46 -13.18
N THR A 433 11.92 -0.49 -13.15
CA THR A 433 12.05 -1.70 -12.32
C THR A 433 13.03 -2.70 -12.92
N ILE A 434 12.98 -2.94 -14.25
CA ILE A 434 13.89 -3.83 -14.99
C ILE A 434 15.32 -3.28 -15.00
N SER A 435 15.50 -1.96 -14.84
CA SER A 435 16.81 -1.32 -14.65
C SER A 435 17.43 -1.59 -13.27
N SER A 436 17.08 -2.73 -12.65
CA SER A 436 17.47 -3.06 -11.29
C SER A 436 18.96 -3.27 -11.07
N ASP A 437 19.29 -2.92 -9.83
CA ASP A 437 20.60 -2.82 -9.21
C ASP A 437 21.38 -4.14 -9.26
N LEU A 438 22.57 -4.09 -9.86
CA LEU A 438 23.58 -5.14 -9.72
C LEU A 438 24.42 -4.87 -8.49
N GLU A 439 24.60 -5.89 -7.68
CA GLU A 439 25.63 -5.92 -6.64
C GLU A 439 26.76 -6.85 -7.05
N GLU A 440 27.95 -6.60 -6.51
CA GLU A 440 29.11 -7.46 -6.70
C GLU A 440 28.78 -8.91 -6.33
N GLY A 441 29.13 -9.85 -7.22
CA GLY A 441 28.77 -11.27 -7.13
C GLY A 441 27.42 -11.65 -7.76
N ASP A 442 26.58 -10.70 -8.18
CA ASP A 442 25.33 -11.01 -8.86
C ASP A 442 25.59 -11.59 -10.27
N HIS A 443 24.71 -12.49 -10.72
CA HIS A 443 24.74 -12.96 -12.11
C HIS A 443 24.19 -11.86 -13.04
N ALA A 444 24.87 -11.66 -14.17
CA ALA A 444 24.55 -10.69 -15.20
C ALA A 444 24.42 -11.37 -16.58
N VAL A 445 23.71 -10.72 -17.50
CA VAL A 445 23.66 -11.09 -18.92
C VAL A 445 24.26 -9.97 -19.74
N HIS A 446 25.35 -10.27 -20.43
CA HIS A 446 25.86 -9.44 -21.50
C HIS A 446 25.14 -9.79 -22.82
N LEU A 447 24.53 -8.81 -23.47
CA LEU A 447 23.70 -9.00 -24.68
C LEU A 447 24.35 -9.87 -25.77
N ASN A 448 25.67 -9.74 -25.95
CA ASN A 448 26.45 -10.42 -26.99
C ASN A 448 27.21 -11.67 -26.52
N TYR A 449 27.50 -11.81 -25.22
CA TYR A 449 28.42 -12.83 -24.72
C TYR A 449 27.78 -13.79 -23.72
N GLY A 450 26.59 -13.45 -23.20
CA GLY A 450 25.76 -14.32 -22.38
C GLY A 450 25.92 -14.12 -20.88
N ILE A 451 25.67 -15.20 -20.11
CA ILE A 451 25.59 -15.15 -18.65
C ILE A 451 27.00 -15.08 -18.05
N CYS A 452 27.19 -14.16 -17.11
CA CYS A 452 28.45 -13.84 -16.43
C CYS A 452 28.19 -13.48 -14.95
N ILE A 453 29.25 -13.32 -14.15
CA ILE A 453 29.23 -12.79 -12.79
C ILE A 453 29.72 -11.35 -12.83
N TYR A 454 29.04 -10.44 -12.13
CA TYR A 454 29.41 -9.02 -12.05
C TYR A 454 30.35 -8.77 -10.86
N HIS A 455 31.48 -8.10 -11.09
CA HIS A 455 32.51 -7.79 -10.07
C HIS A 455 32.66 -6.28 -9.80
N GLY A 456 31.60 -5.50 -9.99
CA GLY A 456 31.63 -4.07 -9.69
C GLY A 456 32.20 -3.21 -10.82
N LEU A 457 32.48 -1.95 -10.47
CA LEU A 457 33.19 -0.99 -11.32
C LEU A 457 34.67 -1.03 -11.00
N LYS A 458 35.52 -1.21 -12.02
CA LYS A 458 36.98 -1.13 -11.92
C LYS A 458 37.56 -0.10 -12.87
N ILE A 459 38.66 0.49 -12.44
CA ILE A 459 39.45 1.39 -13.27
C ILE A 459 40.48 0.55 -14.01
N ILE A 460 40.42 0.59 -15.34
CA ILE A 460 41.34 -0.12 -16.22
C ILE A 460 42.32 0.88 -16.81
N THR A 461 43.60 0.58 -16.70
CA THR A 461 44.69 1.32 -17.33
C THR A 461 45.30 0.45 -18.41
N ASP A 462 44.95 0.71 -19.67
CA ASP A 462 45.67 0.16 -20.82
C ASP A 462 46.69 1.20 -21.31
N LYS A 463 47.74 0.76 -22.02
CA LYS A 463 49.02 1.44 -22.34
C LYS A 463 48.94 2.92 -22.82
N GLN A 464 47.77 3.48 -23.12
CA GLN A 464 47.55 4.89 -23.46
C GLN A 464 46.27 5.55 -22.89
N ASN A 465 45.36 4.82 -22.22
CA ASN A 465 44.08 5.35 -21.73
C ASN A 465 43.71 4.73 -20.37
N THR A 466 43.17 5.54 -19.46
CA THR A 466 42.50 5.07 -18.25
C THR A 466 40.99 5.20 -18.46
N TYR A 467 40.20 4.18 -18.11
CA TYR A 467 38.74 4.24 -18.20
C TYR A 467 38.07 3.40 -17.11
N GLU A 468 36.87 3.82 -16.70
CA GLU A 468 36.04 3.03 -15.79
C GLU A 468 35.27 1.98 -16.59
N ALA A 469 35.28 0.74 -16.11
CA ALA A 469 34.63 -0.38 -16.75
C ALA A 469 33.92 -1.28 -15.73
N ILE A 470 32.83 -1.88 -16.17
CA ILE A 470 32.17 -2.98 -15.47
C ILE A 470 33.02 -4.23 -15.66
N GLU A 471 33.44 -4.85 -14.57
CA GLU A 471 34.15 -6.14 -14.62
C GLU A 471 33.13 -7.30 -14.62
N LEU A 472 33.27 -8.19 -15.59
CA LEU A 472 32.44 -9.38 -15.75
C LEU A 472 33.31 -10.63 -15.81
N GLU A 473 32.93 -11.68 -15.10
CA GLU A 473 33.57 -13.00 -15.15
C GLU A 473 32.68 -14.01 -15.90
N PHE A 474 33.29 -14.72 -16.85
CA PHE A 474 32.69 -15.76 -17.67
C PHE A 474 33.31 -17.12 -17.34
N ASP A 475 32.74 -18.18 -17.92
CA ASP A 475 33.23 -19.56 -17.74
C ASP A 475 34.72 -19.69 -18.11
N ASP A 476 35.43 -20.61 -17.46
CA ASP A 476 36.90 -20.74 -17.48
C ASP A 476 37.66 -19.52 -16.91
N ASP A 477 37.14 -18.87 -15.86
CA ASP A 477 37.74 -17.70 -15.17
C ASP A 477 38.13 -16.54 -16.09
N ARG A 478 37.38 -16.35 -17.19
CA ARG A 478 37.68 -15.31 -18.18
C ARG A 478 37.04 -13.98 -17.80
N THR A 479 37.87 -12.98 -17.57
CA THR A 479 37.41 -11.62 -17.26
C THR A 479 37.20 -10.79 -18.52
N MET A 480 36.10 -10.04 -18.57
CA MET A 480 35.77 -9.06 -19.59
C MET A 480 35.50 -7.71 -18.94
N TYR A 481 36.07 -6.65 -19.50
CA TYR A 481 35.84 -5.28 -19.06
C TYR A 481 34.90 -4.58 -20.04
N VAL A 482 33.70 -4.23 -19.58
CA VAL A 482 32.70 -3.51 -20.37
C VAL A 482 32.77 -2.03 -20.03
N PRO A 483 33.13 -1.15 -20.98
CA PRO A 483 33.22 0.27 -20.69
C PRO A 483 31.88 0.89 -20.29
N ILE A 484 31.89 1.96 -19.48
CA ILE A 484 30.67 2.62 -18.98
C ILE A 484 29.72 3.13 -20.08
N TRP A 485 30.21 3.50 -21.26
CA TRP A 485 29.36 3.91 -22.40
C TRP A 485 28.61 2.73 -23.06
N GLN A 486 28.94 1.50 -22.67
CA GLN A 486 28.24 0.25 -23.05
C GLN A 486 27.51 -0.38 -21.86
N ALA A 487 27.32 0.35 -20.75
CA ALA A 487 26.65 -0.18 -19.55
C ALA A 487 25.24 -0.73 -19.81
N GLN A 488 24.56 -0.27 -20.88
CA GLN A 488 23.26 -0.77 -21.34
C GLN A 488 23.30 -2.21 -21.89
N CYS A 489 24.48 -2.70 -22.30
CA CYS A 489 24.64 -4.07 -22.80
C CYS A 489 24.64 -5.12 -21.68
N VAL A 490 24.76 -4.66 -20.43
CA VAL A 490 24.79 -5.50 -19.24
C VAL A 490 23.45 -5.34 -18.51
N SER A 491 22.71 -6.44 -18.42
CA SER A 491 21.47 -6.53 -17.65
C SER A 491 21.64 -7.53 -16.52
N ARG A 492 20.87 -7.40 -15.44
CA ARG A 492 20.88 -8.41 -14.38
C ARG A 492 20.29 -9.72 -14.90
N TYR A 493 20.93 -10.85 -14.59
CA TYR A 493 20.36 -12.16 -14.91
C TYR A 493 19.26 -12.51 -13.91
N MET A 494 18.08 -12.80 -14.44
CA MET A 494 16.90 -13.21 -13.68
C MET A 494 16.42 -14.57 -14.19
N GLY A 495 16.84 -15.63 -13.51
CA GLY A 495 16.53 -17.03 -13.84
C GLY A 495 16.34 -17.89 -12.57
N SER A 496 15.89 -19.13 -12.73
CA SER A 496 15.58 -20.05 -11.62
C SER A 496 16.82 -20.38 -10.77
N GLN A 497 16.70 -20.23 -9.44
CA GLN A 497 17.76 -20.57 -8.48
C GLN A 497 17.89 -22.07 -8.17
N LYS A 498 17.04 -22.95 -8.71
CA LYS A 498 17.18 -24.41 -8.52
C LYS A 498 18.24 -24.98 -9.46
N GLY A 499 19.51 -24.79 -9.11
CA GLY A 499 20.69 -25.34 -9.81
C GLY A 499 21.81 -24.31 -9.98
N ALA A 500 23.05 -24.77 -10.20
CA ALA A 500 24.17 -23.89 -10.54
C ALA A 500 23.95 -23.24 -11.92
N VAL A 501 23.94 -21.91 -11.97
CA VAL A 501 23.84 -21.15 -13.22
C VAL A 501 25.07 -21.44 -14.06
N LYS A 502 24.87 -21.89 -15.31
CA LYS A 502 25.98 -22.16 -16.22
C LYS A 502 26.43 -20.85 -16.87
N LEU A 503 27.65 -20.43 -16.55
CA LEU A 503 28.29 -19.28 -17.18
C LEU A 503 28.51 -19.54 -18.68
N SER A 504 28.48 -18.47 -19.47
CA SER A 504 28.72 -18.54 -20.91
C SER A 504 30.22 -18.57 -21.23
N LYS A 505 30.60 -19.26 -22.31
CA LYS A 505 31.97 -19.26 -22.86
C LYS A 505 32.12 -18.21 -23.97
N ILE A 506 33.03 -17.27 -23.76
CA ILE A 506 33.38 -16.22 -24.75
C ILE A 506 34.00 -16.86 -26.00
N GLY A 507 33.57 -16.41 -27.19
CA GLY A 507 34.12 -16.84 -28.48
C GLY A 507 33.44 -18.08 -29.09
N THR A 508 32.39 -18.61 -28.46
CA THR A 508 31.60 -19.73 -29.00
C THR A 508 30.30 -19.24 -29.64
N ALA A 509 29.84 -19.90 -30.71
CA ALA A 509 28.53 -19.61 -31.33
C ALA A 509 27.32 -20.07 -30.48
N ARG A 510 27.58 -20.66 -29.30
CA ARG A 510 26.56 -21.24 -28.42
C ARG A 510 25.54 -20.21 -27.95
N TRP A 511 25.99 -19.01 -27.55
CA TRP A 511 25.10 -17.94 -27.10
C TRP A 511 24.16 -17.47 -28.22
N ASN A 512 24.69 -17.27 -29.43
CA ASN A 512 23.88 -16.88 -30.59
C ASN A 512 22.82 -17.95 -30.94
N LYS A 513 23.18 -19.24 -30.84
CA LYS A 513 22.23 -20.34 -31.03
C LYS A 513 21.11 -20.31 -29.99
N VAL A 514 21.46 -20.20 -28.71
CA VAL A 514 20.50 -20.11 -27.59
C VAL A 514 19.57 -18.90 -27.73
N LYS A 515 20.12 -17.74 -28.13
CA LYS A 515 19.35 -16.52 -28.40
C LYS A 515 18.38 -16.70 -29.57
N SER A 516 18.80 -17.38 -30.64
CA SER A 516 17.94 -17.69 -31.79
C SER A 516 16.80 -18.65 -31.42
N GLU A 517 17.11 -19.75 -30.71
CA GLU A 517 16.11 -20.73 -30.25
C GLU A 517 15.07 -20.08 -29.34
N ALA A 518 15.50 -19.19 -28.43
CA ALA A 518 14.60 -18.42 -27.60
C ALA A 518 13.73 -17.44 -28.42
N ALA A 519 14.31 -16.76 -29.41
CA ALA A 519 13.58 -15.85 -30.29
C ALA A 519 12.50 -16.58 -31.13
N ASP A 520 12.78 -17.80 -31.61
CA ASP A 520 11.82 -18.61 -32.35
C ASP A 520 10.67 -19.10 -31.45
N SER A 521 10.99 -19.53 -30.22
CA SER A 521 9.99 -19.88 -29.21
C SER A 521 9.07 -18.70 -28.87
N VAL A 522 9.66 -17.52 -28.67
CA VAL A 522 8.94 -16.25 -28.45
C VAL A 522 8.06 -15.89 -29.65
N ARG A 523 8.54 -16.11 -30.88
CA ARG A 523 7.76 -15.87 -32.10
C ARG A 523 6.56 -16.79 -32.20
N ASN A 524 6.72 -18.08 -31.96
CA ASN A 524 5.61 -19.03 -31.96
C ASN A 524 4.55 -18.64 -30.92
N LEU A 525 5.00 -18.24 -29.73
CA LEU A 525 4.12 -17.74 -28.68
C LEU A 525 3.31 -16.51 -29.11
N ALA A 526 3.99 -15.52 -29.69
CA ALA A 526 3.35 -14.30 -30.18
C ALA A 526 2.35 -14.59 -31.32
N LEU A 527 2.68 -15.52 -32.21
CA LEU A 527 1.78 -15.97 -33.28
C LEU A 527 0.52 -16.63 -32.75
N ASP A 528 0.63 -17.53 -31.77
CA ASP A 528 -0.53 -18.19 -31.18
C ASP A 528 -1.44 -17.19 -30.46
N MET A 529 -0.87 -16.17 -29.84
CA MET A 529 -1.63 -15.07 -29.22
C MET A 529 -2.36 -14.22 -30.26
N LEU A 530 -1.67 -13.81 -31.31
CA LEU A 530 -2.26 -13.04 -32.40
C LEU A 530 -3.37 -13.82 -33.11
N LYS A 531 -3.21 -15.14 -33.28
CA LYS A 531 -4.27 -16.01 -33.79
C LYS A 531 -5.49 -16.00 -32.88
N MET A 532 -5.32 -16.17 -31.57
CA MET A 532 -6.44 -16.12 -30.62
C MET A 532 -7.14 -14.75 -30.63
N HIS A 533 -6.37 -13.65 -30.65
CA HIS A 533 -6.93 -12.31 -30.75
C HIS A 533 -7.69 -12.10 -32.08
N ALA A 534 -7.14 -12.59 -33.20
CA ALA A 534 -7.78 -12.52 -34.51
C ALA A 534 -9.06 -13.37 -34.60
N ILE A 535 -9.08 -14.56 -33.98
CA ILE A 535 -10.28 -15.40 -33.86
C ILE A 535 -11.36 -14.62 -33.10
N ARG A 536 -11.02 -13.97 -32.00
CA ARG A 536 -11.97 -13.19 -31.19
C ARG A 536 -12.50 -11.95 -31.89
N CYS A 537 -11.65 -11.23 -32.63
CA CYS A 537 -12.09 -10.09 -33.43
C CYS A 537 -13.07 -10.48 -34.56
N LYS A 538 -13.07 -11.76 -34.98
CA LYS A 538 -13.98 -12.31 -35.98
C LYS A 538 -15.15 -13.11 -35.38
N ALA A 539 -15.12 -13.41 -34.09
CA ALA A 539 -16.18 -14.16 -33.42
C ALA A 539 -17.34 -13.20 -33.10
N ASP A 540 -18.55 -13.61 -33.41
CA ASP A 540 -19.76 -12.92 -32.98
C ASP A 540 -19.94 -13.16 -31.48
N GLY A 541 -19.59 -12.16 -30.67
CA GLY A 541 -19.78 -12.16 -29.23
C GLY A 541 -21.21 -11.80 -28.82
N THR A 542 -21.47 -11.84 -27.51
CA THR A 542 -22.73 -11.37 -26.95
C THR A 542 -22.59 -9.90 -26.60
N ALA A 543 -23.27 -9.02 -27.33
CA ALA A 543 -23.40 -7.62 -26.94
C ALA A 543 -24.46 -7.49 -25.83
N PHE A 544 -24.04 -7.10 -24.64
CA PHE A 544 -24.93 -6.78 -23.52
C PHE A 544 -25.61 -5.42 -23.74
N PRO A 545 -26.85 -5.23 -23.24
CA PRO A 545 -27.54 -3.95 -23.35
C PRO A 545 -26.87 -2.86 -22.50
N ASN A 546 -27.11 -1.60 -22.84
CA ASN A 546 -26.70 -0.45 -22.03
C ASN A 546 -27.28 -0.54 -20.61
N ASP A 547 -26.62 0.15 -19.67
CA ASP A 547 -27.08 0.21 -18.28
C ASP A 547 -28.51 0.76 -18.16
N ASP A 548 -29.30 0.12 -17.30
CA ASP A 548 -30.66 0.51 -16.96
C ASP A 548 -30.75 1.05 -15.52
N LEU A 549 -31.95 1.44 -15.09
CA LEU A 549 -32.18 1.95 -13.74
C LEU A 549 -31.78 0.92 -12.66
N ALA A 550 -32.01 -0.37 -12.91
CA ALA A 550 -31.67 -1.43 -11.97
C ALA A 550 -30.15 -1.54 -11.77
N GLN A 551 -29.37 -1.45 -12.84
CA GLN A 551 -27.90 -1.39 -12.76
C GLN A 551 -27.44 -0.18 -11.95
N HIS A 552 -28.00 1.01 -12.19
CA HIS A 552 -27.64 2.21 -11.45
C HIS A 552 -27.96 2.11 -9.95
N LEU A 553 -29.13 1.57 -9.59
CA LEU A 553 -29.51 1.34 -8.20
C LEU A 553 -28.63 0.29 -7.52
N PHE A 554 -28.27 -0.78 -8.25
CA PHE A 554 -27.33 -1.78 -7.76
C PHE A 554 -25.97 -1.14 -7.46
N GLU A 555 -25.44 -0.32 -8.36
CA GLU A 555 -24.15 0.35 -8.15
C GLU A 555 -24.19 1.34 -6.99
N LYS A 556 -25.30 2.08 -6.82
CA LYS A 556 -25.47 3.06 -5.75
C LYS A 556 -25.72 2.46 -4.36
N SER A 557 -26.27 1.25 -4.28
CA SER A 557 -26.44 0.52 -3.00
C SER A 557 -25.13 -0.03 -2.44
N PHE A 558 -24.00 0.17 -3.13
CA PHE A 558 -22.69 -0.24 -2.62
C PHE A 558 -22.34 0.52 -1.34
N PRO A 559 -22.07 -0.16 -0.21
CA PRO A 559 -21.95 0.48 1.11
C PRO A 559 -20.60 1.20 1.33
N TYR A 560 -19.75 1.32 0.31
CA TYR A 560 -18.45 1.97 0.42
C TYR A 560 -18.29 3.01 -0.68
N THR A 561 -17.57 4.10 -0.40
CA THR A 561 -17.20 5.07 -1.42
C THR A 561 -16.22 4.47 -2.41
N GLU A 562 -16.59 4.44 -3.69
CA GLU A 562 -15.73 3.93 -4.74
C GLU A 562 -14.59 4.90 -5.07
N THR A 563 -13.46 4.34 -5.46
CA THR A 563 -12.31 5.08 -5.98
C THR A 563 -12.50 5.40 -7.46
N ALA A 564 -11.83 6.45 -7.95
CA ALA A 564 -11.81 6.78 -9.38
C ALA A 564 -11.31 5.61 -10.24
N ASP A 565 -10.35 4.83 -9.74
CA ASP A 565 -9.85 3.62 -10.40
C ASP A 565 -10.90 2.50 -10.51
N GLN A 566 -11.70 2.29 -9.46
CA GLN A 566 -12.77 1.29 -9.47
C GLN A 566 -13.86 1.68 -10.46
N LEU A 567 -14.28 2.95 -10.47
CA LEU A 567 -15.28 3.46 -11.40
C LEU A 567 -14.81 3.32 -12.85
N ARG A 568 -13.56 3.73 -13.13
CA ARG A 568 -12.95 3.58 -14.45
C ARG A 568 -12.87 2.11 -14.87
N ALA A 569 -12.41 1.22 -14.00
CA ALA A 569 -12.32 -0.21 -14.31
C ALA A 569 -13.70 -0.83 -14.58
N ALA A 570 -14.72 -0.46 -13.80
CA ALA A 570 -16.09 -0.92 -14.02
C ALA A 570 -16.66 -0.41 -15.35
N GLU A 571 -16.42 0.85 -15.70
CA GLU A 571 -16.85 1.43 -16.98
C GLU A 571 -16.15 0.77 -18.17
N GLU A 572 -14.84 0.56 -18.10
CA GLU A 572 -14.05 -0.15 -19.13
C GLU A 572 -14.58 -1.58 -19.35
N ILE A 573 -14.90 -2.32 -18.28
CA ILE A 573 -15.47 -3.67 -18.36
C ILE A 573 -16.88 -3.65 -18.99
N LYS A 574 -17.77 -2.76 -18.52
CA LYS A 574 -19.13 -2.68 -19.04
C LYS A 574 -19.16 -2.29 -20.52
N LYS A 575 -18.29 -1.37 -20.93
CA LYS A 575 -18.15 -0.96 -22.34
C LYS A 575 -17.67 -2.09 -23.24
N ASP A 576 -16.76 -2.94 -22.74
CA ASP A 576 -16.34 -4.13 -23.47
C ASP A 576 -17.47 -5.16 -23.58
N MET A 577 -18.26 -5.34 -22.52
CA MET A 577 -19.44 -6.22 -22.54
C MET A 577 -20.54 -5.71 -23.50
N GLU A 578 -20.66 -4.40 -23.70
CA GLU A 578 -21.58 -3.82 -24.69
C GLU A 578 -21.11 -4.00 -26.14
N SER A 579 -19.86 -4.45 -26.34
CA SER A 579 -19.30 -4.71 -27.67
C SER A 579 -19.87 -5.99 -28.28
N SER A 580 -19.91 -6.03 -29.62
CA SER A 580 -20.19 -7.27 -30.36
C SER A 580 -19.03 -8.26 -30.33
N ARG A 581 -17.88 -7.91 -29.76
CA ARG A 581 -16.71 -8.77 -29.62
C ARG A 581 -16.67 -9.36 -28.21
N PRO A 582 -16.31 -10.65 -28.03
CA PRO A 582 -16.12 -11.20 -26.69
C PRO A 582 -15.07 -10.41 -25.91
N MET A 583 -15.31 -10.13 -24.63
CA MET A 583 -14.37 -9.49 -23.70
C MET A 583 -13.33 -10.47 -23.15
N ASP A 584 -12.03 -10.10 -23.09
CA ASP A 584 -10.99 -10.82 -22.30
C ASP A 584 -10.12 -9.80 -21.61
N ARG A 585 -10.54 -9.47 -20.39
CA ARG A 585 -9.96 -8.40 -19.60
C ARG A 585 -9.32 -8.98 -18.35
N LEU A 586 -8.12 -8.48 -18.04
CA LEU A 586 -7.45 -8.70 -16.76
C LEU A 586 -7.74 -7.51 -15.85
N LEU A 587 -8.39 -7.76 -14.73
CA LEU A 587 -8.54 -6.82 -13.63
C LEU A 587 -7.44 -7.05 -12.60
N CYS A 588 -6.49 -6.14 -12.56
CA CYS A 588 -5.38 -6.16 -11.62
C CYS A 588 -5.61 -5.12 -10.53
N GLY A 589 -5.50 -5.52 -9.27
CA GLY A 589 -5.57 -4.60 -8.14
C GLY A 589 -5.15 -5.30 -6.88
N ASP A 590 -4.75 -4.57 -5.84
CA ASP A 590 -4.30 -5.22 -4.61
C ASP A 590 -5.45 -6.02 -3.96
N VAL A 591 -5.11 -6.98 -3.10
CA VAL A 591 -6.09 -7.71 -2.27
C VAL A 591 -6.92 -6.66 -1.52
N GLY A 592 -8.26 -6.70 -1.55
CA GLY A 592 -9.09 -5.73 -0.81
C GLY A 592 -9.35 -4.38 -1.51
N TYR A 593 -8.96 -4.21 -2.78
CA TYR A 593 -9.23 -2.99 -3.56
C TYR A 593 -10.58 -3.03 -4.29
N GLY A 594 -11.53 -3.83 -3.80
CA GLY A 594 -12.85 -3.94 -4.43
C GLY A 594 -12.88 -4.59 -5.81
N LYS A 595 -11.89 -5.44 -6.15
CA LYS A 595 -11.93 -6.25 -7.39
C LYS A 595 -13.23 -7.04 -7.52
N THR A 596 -13.67 -7.64 -6.41
CA THR A 596 -14.91 -8.40 -6.33
C THR A 596 -16.13 -7.54 -6.63
N GLU A 597 -16.18 -6.29 -6.14
CA GLU A 597 -17.30 -5.37 -6.44
C GLU A 597 -17.36 -5.04 -7.93
N VAL A 598 -16.21 -4.75 -8.56
CA VAL A 598 -16.14 -4.52 -10.01
C VAL A 598 -16.62 -5.75 -10.79
N ALA A 599 -16.27 -6.96 -10.35
CA ALA A 599 -16.79 -8.19 -10.95
C ALA A 599 -18.29 -8.42 -10.69
N MET A 600 -18.80 -8.08 -9.50
CA MET A 600 -20.22 -8.18 -9.16
C MET A 600 -21.07 -7.26 -10.06
N ARG A 601 -20.60 -6.05 -10.39
CA ARG A 601 -21.27 -5.15 -11.34
C ARG A 601 -21.36 -5.75 -12.75
N ALA A 602 -20.29 -6.39 -13.22
CA ALA A 602 -20.29 -7.10 -14.49
C ALA A 602 -21.23 -8.32 -14.47
N VAL A 603 -21.24 -9.09 -13.37
CA VAL A 603 -22.15 -10.23 -13.19
C VAL A 603 -23.60 -9.77 -13.15
N PHE A 604 -23.93 -8.69 -12.44
CA PHE A 604 -25.27 -8.13 -12.39
C PHE A 604 -25.78 -7.75 -13.79
N LYS A 605 -24.98 -7.01 -14.58
CA LYS A 605 -25.30 -6.69 -15.98
C LYS A 605 -25.55 -7.93 -16.84
N CYS A 606 -24.75 -8.99 -16.63
CA CYS A 606 -24.90 -10.25 -17.35
C CYS A 606 -26.23 -10.95 -17.04
N VAL A 607 -26.58 -11.03 -15.75
CA VAL A 607 -27.79 -11.72 -15.28
C VAL A 607 -29.05 -10.94 -15.66
N MET A 608 -29.05 -9.62 -15.51
CA MET A 608 -30.19 -8.79 -15.92
C MET A 608 -30.45 -8.82 -17.43
N ALA A 609 -29.44 -9.16 -18.23
CA ALA A 609 -29.60 -9.44 -19.66
C ALA A 609 -30.14 -10.85 -19.97
N GLY A 610 -30.54 -11.63 -18.96
CA GLY A 610 -31.11 -12.97 -19.10
C GLY A 610 -30.07 -14.06 -19.41
N ARG A 611 -28.82 -13.87 -18.98
CA ARG A 611 -27.73 -14.84 -19.19
C ARG A 611 -27.15 -15.33 -17.87
N GLN A 612 -26.58 -16.53 -17.90
CA GLN A 612 -25.94 -17.12 -16.74
C GLN A 612 -24.51 -16.61 -16.58
N ALA A 613 -24.07 -16.46 -15.34
CA ALA A 613 -22.70 -16.09 -14.99
C ALA A 613 -22.03 -17.20 -14.15
N ALA A 614 -20.75 -17.44 -14.41
CA ALA A 614 -19.94 -18.40 -13.65
C ALA A 614 -18.75 -17.71 -12.96
N VAL A 615 -18.58 -17.94 -11.66
CA VAL A 615 -17.43 -17.45 -10.90
C VAL A 615 -16.55 -18.63 -10.50
N LEU A 616 -15.37 -18.71 -11.10
CA LEU A 616 -14.38 -19.75 -10.90
C LEU A 616 -13.33 -19.32 -9.89
N VAL A 617 -13.16 -20.14 -8.85
CA VAL A 617 -12.23 -19.86 -7.75
C VAL A 617 -11.34 -21.08 -7.45
N PRO A 618 -10.13 -20.88 -6.91
CA PRO A 618 -9.18 -21.96 -6.68
C PRO A 618 -9.54 -22.91 -5.52
N THR A 619 -10.18 -22.42 -4.46
CA THR A 619 -10.41 -23.18 -3.23
C THR A 619 -11.87 -23.20 -2.81
N THR A 620 -12.28 -24.26 -2.11
CA THR A 620 -13.63 -24.43 -1.57
C THR A 620 -14.00 -23.30 -0.62
N VAL A 621 -13.06 -22.85 0.21
CA VAL A 621 -13.29 -21.75 1.15
C VAL A 621 -13.53 -20.42 0.45
N LEU A 622 -12.76 -20.12 -0.61
CA LEU A 622 -12.98 -18.90 -1.39
C LEU A 622 -14.32 -18.97 -2.15
N ALA A 623 -14.74 -20.17 -2.57
CA ALA A 623 -16.07 -20.38 -3.17
C ALA A 623 -17.18 -20.03 -2.18
N GLN A 624 -17.03 -20.48 -0.94
CA GLN A 624 -17.98 -20.19 0.14
C GLN A 624 -18.00 -18.70 0.50
N GLN A 625 -16.83 -18.06 0.57
CA GLN A 625 -16.73 -16.63 0.84
C GLN A 625 -17.42 -15.81 -0.26
N HIS A 626 -17.12 -16.08 -1.53
CA HIS A 626 -17.80 -15.39 -2.63
C HIS A 626 -19.29 -15.68 -2.60
N TYR A 627 -19.72 -16.90 -2.28
CA TYR A 627 -21.14 -17.21 -2.15
C TYR A 627 -21.87 -16.35 -1.14
N TYR A 628 -21.35 -16.20 0.08
CA TYR A 628 -21.97 -15.33 1.07
C TYR A 628 -21.94 -13.85 0.66
N ASN A 629 -20.82 -13.39 0.08
CA ASN A 629 -20.73 -12.00 -0.39
C ASN A 629 -21.72 -11.72 -1.52
N PHE A 630 -21.91 -12.66 -2.45
CA PHE A 630 -22.89 -12.55 -3.52
C PHE A 630 -24.33 -12.63 -2.99
N LEU A 631 -24.63 -13.54 -2.06
CA LEU A 631 -25.94 -13.59 -1.42
C LEU A 631 -26.27 -12.27 -0.70
N GLU A 632 -25.32 -11.72 0.07
CA GLU A 632 -25.52 -10.45 0.76
C GLU A 632 -25.71 -9.28 -0.22
N ARG A 633 -24.89 -9.23 -1.27
CA ARG A 633 -24.90 -8.13 -2.25
C ARG A 633 -26.13 -8.15 -3.18
N PHE A 634 -26.65 -9.33 -3.49
CA PHE A 634 -27.78 -9.53 -4.41
C PHE A 634 -29.13 -9.79 -3.67
N ALA A 635 -29.16 -9.68 -2.34
CA ALA A 635 -30.33 -10.02 -1.51
C ALA A 635 -31.64 -9.31 -1.93
N GLU A 636 -31.53 -8.10 -2.49
CA GLU A 636 -32.67 -7.29 -2.91
C GLU A 636 -33.19 -7.62 -4.33
N TYR A 637 -32.55 -8.56 -5.03
CA TYR A 637 -32.83 -8.88 -6.42
C TYR A 637 -33.28 -10.33 -6.59
N PRO A 638 -34.17 -10.63 -7.57
CA PRO A 638 -34.68 -11.98 -7.81
C PRO A 638 -33.65 -12.83 -8.59
N VAL A 639 -32.45 -13.01 -8.03
CA VAL A 639 -31.33 -13.73 -8.65
C VAL A 639 -31.03 -15.00 -7.88
N ILE A 640 -31.01 -16.13 -8.55
CA ILE A 640 -30.74 -17.44 -7.93
C ILE A 640 -29.23 -17.72 -7.98
N ILE A 641 -28.61 -17.78 -6.80
CA ILE A 641 -27.17 -17.99 -6.63
C ILE A 641 -26.93 -19.34 -5.98
N GLU A 642 -26.07 -20.16 -6.60
CA GLU A 642 -25.72 -21.49 -6.08
C GLU A 642 -24.20 -21.70 -6.01
N THR A 643 -23.81 -22.66 -5.16
CA THR A 643 -22.40 -23.06 -4.98
C THR A 643 -22.12 -24.48 -5.43
N LEU A 644 -21.11 -24.64 -6.28
CA LEU A 644 -20.59 -25.94 -6.69
C LEU A 644 -19.20 -26.17 -6.10
N SER A 645 -19.17 -26.69 -4.87
CA SER A 645 -17.95 -26.91 -4.09
C SER A 645 -18.00 -28.25 -3.35
N ARG A 646 -16.91 -28.62 -2.68
CA ARG A 646 -16.85 -29.83 -1.84
C ARG A 646 -17.77 -29.76 -0.61
N PHE A 647 -18.14 -28.56 -0.15
CA PHE A 647 -19.09 -28.38 0.96
C PHE A 647 -20.52 -28.82 0.63
N ARG A 648 -20.84 -29.03 -0.65
CA ARG A 648 -22.13 -29.59 -1.08
C ARG A 648 -22.02 -31.10 -1.21
N SER A 649 -23.00 -31.81 -0.67
CA SER A 649 -23.14 -33.26 -0.81
C SER A 649 -23.27 -33.65 -2.30
N LYS A 650 -22.94 -34.90 -2.62
CA LYS A 650 -23.07 -35.40 -4.01
C LYS A 650 -24.51 -35.34 -4.54
N SER A 651 -25.50 -35.40 -3.65
CA SER A 651 -26.91 -35.27 -4.03
C SER A 651 -27.24 -33.84 -4.45
N GLU A 652 -26.87 -32.86 -3.62
CA GLU A 652 -27.07 -31.43 -3.91
C GLU A 652 -26.32 -30.99 -5.17
N GLN A 653 -25.07 -31.45 -5.36
CA GLN A 653 -24.31 -31.12 -6.58
C GLN A 653 -25.03 -31.57 -7.85
N ARG A 654 -25.62 -32.78 -7.86
CA ARG A 654 -26.37 -33.29 -9.03
C ARG A 654 -27.63 -32.47 -9.30
N GLU A 655 -28.31 -32.06 -8.24
CA GLU A 655 -29.48 -31.20 -8.34
C GLU A 655 -29.11 -29.82 -8.91
N ILE A 656 -28.05 -29.19 -8.40
CA ILE A 656 -27.56 -27.90 -8.89
C ILE A 656 -27.16 -27.99 -10.36
N ILE A 657 -26.46 -29.05 -10.78
CA ILE A 657 -26.08 -29.25 -12.19
C ILE A 657 -27.32 -29.40 -13.09
N ALA A 658 -28.34 -30.11 -12.63
CA ALA A 658 -29.60 -30.23 -13.38
C ALA A 658 -30.31 -28.87 -13.51
N LYS A 659 -30.37 -28.09 -12.43
CA LYS A 659 -30.94 -26.72 -12.44
C LYS A 659 -30.14 -25.76 -13.32
N LEU A 660 -28.82 -25.86 -13.33
CA LEU A 660 -27.93 -25.07 -14.18
C LEU A 660 -28.21 -25.30 -15.67
N LYS A 661 -28.38 -26.56 -16.07
CA LYS A 661 -28.72 -26.97 -17.44
C LYS A 661 -30.14 -26.55 -17.85
N ALA A 662 -31.06 -26.51 -16.89
CA ALA A 662 -32.43 -26.03 -17.09
C ALA A 662 -32.55 -24.50 -17.13
N GLY A 663 -31.49 -23.76 -16.75
CA GLY A 663 -31.52 -22.30 -16.68
C GLY A 663 -32.19 -21.74 -15.42
N SER A 664 -32.44 -22.56 -14.39
CA SER A 664 -33.05 -22.13 -13.12
C SER A 664 -32.05 -21.55 -12.12
N VAL A 665 -30.76 -21.51 -12.46
CA VAL A 665 -29.69 -20.90 -11.66
C VAL A 665 -29.02 -19.84 -12.51
N ASP A 666 -28.99 -18.61 -12.02
CA ASP A 666 -28.44 -17.46 -12.74
C ASP A 666 -26.94 -17.31 -12.51
N ILE A 667 -26.50 -17.47 -11.26
CA ILE A 667 -25.10 -17.35 -10.85
C ILE A 667 -24.64 -18.65 -10.21
N VAL A 668 -23.55 -19.22 -10.72
CA VAL A 668 -22.88 -20.34 -10.06
C VAL A 668 -21.46 -19.97 -9.64
N ILE A 669 -21.15 -20.19 -8.37
CA ILE A 669 -19.83 -19.97 -7.79
C ILE A 669 -19.23 -21.32 -7.48
N GLY A 670 -18.04 -21.61 -7.99
CA GLY A 670 -17.50 -22.95 -7.82
C GLY A 670 -16.01 -23.09 -8.10
N THR A 671 -15.50 -24.22 -7.63
CA THR A 671 -14.09 -24.57 -7.81
C THR A 671 -13.83 -25.18 -9.20
N HIS A 672 -12.70 -25.85 -9.37
CA HIS A 672 -12.43 -26.70 -10.54
C HIS A 672 -13.55 -27.70 -10.89
N ARG A 673 -14.47 -27.99 -9.95
CA ARG A 673 -15.67 -28.78 -10.19
C ARG A 673 -16.53 -28.27 -11.36
N LEU A 674 -16.60 -26.95 -11.56
CA LEU A 674 -17.29 -26.31 -12.70
C LEU A 674 -16.66 -26.63 -14.05
N LEU A 675 -15.39 -27.03 -14.07
CA LEU A 675 -14.65 -27.36 -15.30
C LEU A 675 -14.76 -28.84 -15.67
N GLN A 676 -15.51 -29.66 -14.94
CA GLN A 676 -15.73 -31.06 -15.29
C GLN A 676 -16.67 -31.21 -16.50
N GLN A 677 -16.65 -32.37 -17.16
CA GLN A 677 -17.38 -32.58 -18.42
C GLN A 677 -18.90 -32.69 -18.26
N ASP A 678 -19.38 -32.97 -17.05
CA ASP A 678 -20.80 -33.16 -16.72
C ASP A 678 -21.54 -31.85 -16.45
N VAL A 679 -20.84 -30.70 -16.48
CA VAL A 679 -21.41 -29.37 -16.23
C VAL A 679 -21.69 -28.68 -17.56
N ASP A 680 -22.97 -28.53 -17.88
CA ASP A 680 -23.48 -27.79 -19.04
C ASP A 680 -24.30 -26.59 -18.59
N PHE A 681 -24.08 -25.44 -19.24
CA PHE A 681 -24.85 -24.22 -19.02
C PHE A 681 -25.94 -24.09 -20.09
N HIS A 682 -27.09 -23.50 -19.73
CA HIS A 682 -28.15 -23.19 -20.67
C HIS A 682 -27.76 -22.04 -21.60
N ASN A 683 -27.29 -20.92 -21.02
CA ASN A 683 -26.91 -19.72 -21.75
C ASN A 683 -25.85 -18.90 -21.01
N LEU A 684 -24.61 -19.39 -21.00
CA LEU A 684 -23.48 -18.75 -20.32
C LEU A 684 -23.05 -17.46 -21.06
N GLY A 685 -23.11 -16.32 -20.36
CA GLY A 685 -22.73 -15.01 -20.89
C GLY A 685 -21.38 -14.49 -20.38
N LEU A 686 -21.04 -14.76 -19.13
CA LEU A 686 -19.83 -14.24 -18.48
C LEU A 686 -19.15 -15.29 -17.60
N ILE A 687 -17.82 -15.34 -17.66
CA ILE A 687 -16.98 -16.11 -16.75
C ILE A 687 -16.05 -15.16 -16.00
N VAL A 688 -16.15 -15.15 -14.68
CA VAL A 688 -15.20 -14.48 -13.79
C VAL A 688 -14.23 -15.53 -13.24
N VAL A 689 -12.92 -15.31 -13.42
CA VAL A 689 -11.87 -16.19 -12.90
C VAL A 689 -11.05 -15.44 -11.86
N ASP A 690 -11.09 -15.90 -10.61
CA ASP A 690 -10.29 -15.32 -9.52
C ASP A 690 -9.00 -16.15 -9.30
N GLU A 691 -7.85 -15.47 -9.23
CA GLU A 691 -6.52 -16.06 -9.02
C GLU A 691 -6.17 -17.22 -9.98
N GLU A 692 -6.24 -16.93 -11.30
CA GLU A 692 -5.98 -17.88 -12.41
C GLU A 692 -4.66 -18.69 -12.26
N GLN A 693 -3.64 -18.15 -11.60
CA GLN A 693 -2.35 -18.81 -11.40
C GLN A 693 -2.45 -20.14 -10.65
N ARG A 694 -3.43 -20.30 -9.75
CA ARG A 694 -3.57 -21.52 -8.91
C ARG A 694 -4.22 -22.69 -9.66
N PHE A 695 -4.69 -22.49 -10.90
CA PHE A 695 -5.30 -23.56 -11.70
C PHE A 695 -4.26 -24.38 -12.48
N GLY A 696 -4.44 -25.70 -12.49
CA GLY A 696 -3.61 -26.66 -13.22
C GLY A 696 -3.71 -26.56 -14.75
N VAL A 697 -2.79 -27.22 -15.45
CA VAL A 697 -2.65 -27.14 -16.92
C VAL A 697 -3.91 -27.62 -17.66
N ALA A 698 -4.51 -28.73 -17.22
CA ALA A 698 -5.73 -29.29 -17.84
C ALA A 698 -6.94 -28.33 -17.72
N HIS A 699 -7.06 -27.62 -16.60
CA HIS A 699 -8.11 -26.62 -16.39
C HIS A 699 -7.94 -25.42 -17.33
N LYS A 700 -6.70 -24.98 -17.54
CA LYS A 700 -6.35 -23.87 -18.43
C LYS A 700 -6.67 -24.16 -19.91
N GLU A 701 -6.49 -25.39 -20.36
CA GLU A 701 -6.86 -25.80 -21.73
C GLU A 701 -8.39 -25.74 -21.98
N LYS A 702 -9.21 -26.12 -21.00
CA LYS A 702 -10.67 -25.99 -21.13
C LYS A 702 -11.11 -24.52 -21.09
N LEU A 703 -10.49 -23.70 -20.25
CA LEU A 703 -10.70 -22.25 -20.22
C LEU A 703 -10.34 -21.58 -21.55
N LYS A 704 -9.26 -21.99 -22.23
CA LYS A 704 -8.90 -21.47 -23.56
C LYS A 704 -10.01 -21.68 -24.60
N ARG A 705 -10.74 -22.79 -24.53
CA ARG A 705 -11.86 -23.06 -25.46
C ARG A 705 -13.04 -22.14 -25.16
N LEU A 706 -13.40 -21.97 -23.89
CA LEU A 706 -14.49 -21.07 -23.46
C LEU A 706 -14.18 -19.59 -23.75
N ARG A 707 -12.91 -19.20 -23.63
CA ARG A 707 -12.41 -17.86 -24.03
C ARG A 707 -12.59 -17.57 -25.51
N ALA A 708 -12.94 -18.52 -26.38
CA ALA A 708 -13.14 -18.19 -27.79
C ALA A 708 -14.49 -17.48 -28.05
N THR A 709 -15.50 -17.75 -27.21
CA THR A 709 -16.91 -17.39 -27.49
C THR A 709 -17.62 -16.64 -26.37
N VAL A 710 -17.11 -16.72 -25.13
CA VAL A 710 -17.75 -16.11 -23.94
C VAL A 710 -16.89 -14.98 -23.40
N ASP A 711 -17.51 -13.99 -22.77
CA ASP A 711 -16.82 -12.92 -22.07
C ASP A 711 -16.08 -13.47 -20.84
N VAL A 712 -14.82 -13.11 -20.69
CA VAL A 712 -13.96 -13.57 -19.60
C VAL A 712 -13.35 -12.39 -18.87
N LEU A 713 -13.64 -12.30 -17.58
CA LEU A 713 -13.02 -11.36 -16.65
C LEU A 713 -12.08 -12.13 -15.71
N THR A 714 -10.78 -11.86 -15.77
CA THR A 714 -9.82 -12.47 -14.83
C THR A 714 -9.42 -11.47 -13.76
N MET A 715 -9.44 -11.86 -12.50
CA MET A 715 -9.00 -11.05 -11.36
C MET A 715 -7.71 -11.60 -10.76
N THR A 716 -6.79 -10.71 -10.39
CA THR A 716 -5.59 -11.12 -9.65
C THR A 716 -5.05 -10.02 -8.73
N ALA A 717 -4.49 -10.41 -7.59
CA ALA A 717 -3.76 -9.53 -6.70
C ALA A 717 -2.35 -9.17 -7.19
N THR A 718 -1.69 -10.11 -7.86
CA THR A 718 -0.31 -9.97 -8.35
C THR A 718 -0.28 -10.40 -9.81
N PRO A 719 -0.16 -9.47 -10.76
CA PRO A 719 -0.24 -9.82 -12.18
C PRO A 719 0.96 -10.69 -12.56
N ILE A 720 0.66 -11.82 -13.21
CA ILE A 720 1.66 -12.71 -13.79
C ILE A 720 2.42 -11.92 -14.87
N PRO A 721 3.76 -11.85 -14.84
CA PRO A 721 4.56 -10.99 -15.74
C PRO A 721 4.30 -11.23 -17.23
N ARG A 722 4.05 -12.49 -17.63
CA ARG A 722 3.67 -12.83 -19.00
C ARG A 722 2.32 -12.23 -19.38
N THR A 723 1.31 -12.37 -18.51
CA THR A 723 -0.02 -11.80 -18.72
C THR A 723 0.02 -10.27 -18.74
N LEU A 724 0.84 -9.67 -17.89
CA LEU A 724 1.09 -8.24 -17.82
C LEU A 724 1.77 -7.71 -19.09
N TYR A 725 2.82 -8.37 -19.57
CA TYR A 725 3.46 -8.02 -20.83
C TYR A 725 2.51 -8.16 -22.04
N PHE A 726 1.69 -9.22 -22.07
CA PHE A 726 0.70 -9.38 -23.14
C PHE A 726 -0.36 -8.30 -23.13
N SER A 727 -0.83 -7.93 -21.93
CA SER A 727 -1.76 -6.83 -21.82
C SER A 727 -1.17 -5.52 -22.34
N MET A 728 0.10 -5.26 -22.04
CA MET A 728 0.80 -4.06 -22.52
C MET A 728 1.12 -4.05 -24.01
N SER A 729 1.26 -5.24 -24.61
CA SER A 729 1.38 -5.39 -26.08
C SER A 729 0.03 -5.21 -26.79
N GLY A 730 -1.05 -4.88 -26.07
CA GLY A 730 -2.39 -4.71 -26.62
C GLY A 730 -3.03 -6.01 -27.12
N MET A 731 -2.53 -7.17 -26.65
CA MET A 731 -3.09 -8.49 -26.98
C MET A 731 -4.17 -8.93 -25.98
N ARG A 732 -4.22 -8.29 -24.80
CA ARG A 732 -5.20 -8.53 -23.73
C ARG A 732 -5.55 -7.21 -23.05
N ASP A 733 -6.81 -6.91 -22.83
CA ASP A 733 -7.18 -5.65 -22.17
C ASP A 733 -6.88 -5.72 -20.67
N LEU A 734 -6.38 -4.61 -20.09
CA LEU A 734 -5.97 -4.52 -18.68
C LEU A 734 -6.60 -3.32 -18.03
N SER A 735 -7.34 -3.56 -16.95
CA SER A 735 -7.75 -2.53 -16.00
C SER A 735 -6.94 -2.68 -14.72
N THR A 736 -6.35 -1.58 -14.25
CA THR A 736 -5.64 -1.53 -12.98
C THR A 736 -6.44 -0.75 -11.95
N ILE A 737 -6.45 -1.23 -10.70
CA ILE A 737 -6.93 -0.51 -9.52
C ILE A 737 -5.71 -0.30 -8.61
N MET A 738 -5.20 0.94 -8.57
CA MET A 738 -4.02 1.31 -7.77
C MET A 738 -4.40 2.05 -6.49
N SER A 739 -5.57 2.68 -6.51
CA SER A 739 -6.12 3.43 -5.38
C SER A 739 -6.81 2.49 -4.38
N ALA A 740 -6.43 2.58 -3.11
CA ALA A 740 -7.11 1.87 -2.04
C ALA A 740 -8.44 2.57 -1.67
N PRO A 741 -9.47 1.83 -1.26
CA PRO A 741 -10.64 2.43 -0.63
C PRO A 741 -10.24 3.22 0.62
N VAL A 742 -10.89 4.35 0.84
CA VAL A 742 -10.67 5.33 1.93
C VAL A 742 -10.50 4.71 3.33
N GLN A 743 -11.16 3.58 3.57
CA GLN A 743 -11.28 2.98 4.89
C GLN A 743 -10.20 1.95 5.19
N ARG A 744 -9.26 1.75 4.26
CA ARG A 744 -8.21 0.77 4.41
C ARG A 744 -6.90 1.43 4.77
N LEU A 745 -6.47 1.19 6.00
CA LEU A 745 -5.15 1.58 6.47
C LEU A 745 -4.09 0.62 5.91
N PRO A 746 -2.91 1.10 5.51
CA PRO A 746 -1.83 0.24 5.04
C PRO A 746 -1.38 -0.67 6.18
N VAL A 747 -1.14 -1.95 5.90
CA VAL A 747 -0.59 -2.88 6.91
C VAL A 747 0.82 -2.43 7.29
N GLN A 748 1.01 -2.05 8.56
CA GLN A 748 2.33 -1.70 9.07
C GLN A 748 3.19 -2.95 9.11
N THR A 749 4.26 -2.94 8.31
CA THR A 749 5.18 -4.08 8.19
C THR A 749 6.40 -3.80 9.04
N ILE A 750 6.60 -4.61 10.08
CA ILE A 750 7.72 -4.48 11.01
C ILE A 750 8.65 -5.66 10.74
N VAL A 751 9.89 -5.35 10.38
CA VAL A 751 10.94 -6.35 10.22
C VAL A 751 11.79 -6.30 11.46
N SER A 752 11.89 -7.44 12.15
CA SER A 752 12.76 -7.55 13.32
C SER A 752 13.39 -8.93 13.39
N GLN A 753 14.41 -9.06 14.22
CA GLN A 753 14.87 -10.38 14.64
C GLN A 753 13.77 -11.03 15.49
N TYR A 754 13.81 -12.35 15.53
CA TYR A 754 12.93 -13.15 16.37
C TYR A 754 13.20 -12.74 17.81
N ASP A 755 12.21 -12.13 18.43
CA ASP A 755 12.29 -11.69 19.81
C ASP A 755 10.96 -12.01 20.48
N GLU A 756 11.02 -12.79 21.55
CA GLU A 756 9.85 -13.14 22.35
C GLU A 756 9.22 -11.89 22.97
N GLN A 757 9.98 -10.81 23.19
CA GLN A 757 9.45 -9.54 23.66
C GLN A 757 8.52 -8.88 22.65
N LEU A 758 8.97 -8.80 21.40
CA LEU A 758 8.20 -8.26 20.30
C LEU A 758 6.93 -9.09 20.04
N ILE A 759 7.05 -10.42 20.02
CA ILE A 759 5.92 -11.34 19.84
C ILE A 759 4.89 -11.14 20.94
N TYR A 760 5.34 -11.01 22.19
CA TYR A 760 4.47 -10.74 23.32
C TYR A 760 3.67 -9.46 23.14
N GLY A 761 4.34 -8.35 22.83
CA GLY A 761 3.71 -7.05 22.63
C GLY A 761 2.71 -7.06 21.46
N ALA A 762 3.10 -7.68 20.34
CA ALA A 762 2.27 -7.79 19.14
C ALA A 762 0.97 -8.55 19.38
N VAL A 763 1.06 -9.76 19.97
CA VAL A 763 -0.11 -10.61 20.24
C VAL A 763 -0.98 -10.00 21.33
N SER A 764 -0.39 -9.51 22.41
CA SER A 764 -1.14 -8.92 23.53
C SER A 764 -1.96 -7.72 23.07
N ARG A 765 -1.39 -6.86 22.22
CA ARG A 765 -2.11 -5.73 21.62
C ARG A 765 -3.33 -6.18 20.82
N GLU A 766 -3.20 -7.25 20.05
CA GLU A 766 -4.32 -7.77 19.25
C GLU A 766 -5.43 -8.36 20.14
N LEU A 767 -5.05 -9.12 21.16
CA LEU A 767 -6.00 -9.73 22.09
C LEU A 767 -6.73 -8.67 22.93
N GLN A 768 -6.03 -7.63 23.39
CA GLN A 768 -6.63 -6.50 24.13
C GLN A 768 -7.73 -5.79 23.36
N ARG A 769 -7.62 -5.74 22.02
CA ARG A 769 -8.66 -5.14 21.16
C ARG A 769 -9.73 -6.12 20.69
N GLY A 770 -9.75 -7.34 21.24
CA GLY A 770 -10.68 -8.41 20.86
C GLY A 770 -10.46 -8.93 19.43
N GLY A 771 -9.24 -8.79 18.90
CA GLY A 771 -8.87 -9.28 17.58
C GLY A 771 -8.24 -10.67 17.62
N GLN A 772 -7.94 -11.20 16.44
CA GLN A 772 -7.34 -12.51 16.25
C GLN A 772 -5.97 -12.41 15.59
N VAL A 773 -5.10 -13.39 15.84
CA VAL A 773 -3.72 -13.40 15.37
C VAL A 773 -3.45 -14.61 14.47
N TYR A 774 -2.78 -14.36 13.35
CA TYR A 774 -2.10 -15.40 12.59
C TYR A 774 -0.67 -15.55 13.06
N PHE A 775 -0.28 -16.75 13.51
CA PHE A 775 1.12 -17.08 13.77
C PHE A 775 1.59 -18.10 12.74
N LEU A 776 2.38 -17.65 11.76
CA LEU A 776 2.78 -18.48 10.64
C LEU A 776 4.10 -19.19 10.92
N HIS A 777 4.02 -20.51 11.01
CA HIS A 777 5.14 -21.43 11.17
C HIS A 777 5.14 -22.45 10.03
N ASN A 778 5.99 -22.25 9.03
CA ASN A 778 5.97 -23.05 7.80
C ASN A 778 6.78 -24.36 7.90
N ARG A 779 6.48 -25.16 8.92
CA ARG A 779 7.05 -26.51 9.11
C ARG A 779 6.12 -27.39 9.95
N VAL A 780 5.45 -28.34 9.28
CA VAL A 780 4.43 -29.19 9.93
C VAL A 780 5.03 -30.04 11.07
N GLN A 781 6.29 -30.46 10.98
CA GLN A 781 6.88 -31.33 12.02
C GLN A 781 7.05 -30.63 13.38
N THR A 782 7.13 -29.30 13.40
CA THR A 782 7.44 -28.50 14.61
C THR A 782 6.34 -27.49 14.93
N ILE A 783 5.19 -27.59 14.25
CA ILE A 783 4.08 -26.64 14.41
C ILE A 783 3.39 -26.82 15.76
N ASP A 784 3.23 -28.07 16.23
CA ASP A 784 2.62 -28.36 17.53
C ASP A 784 3.51 -27.88 18.68
N GLU A 785 4.83 -28.09 18.59
CA GLU A 785 5.80 -27.55 19.56
C GLU A 785 5.72 -26.01 19.63
N THR A 786 5.53 -25.36 18.48
CA THR A 786 5.36 -23.90 18.41
C THR A 786 4.05 -23.45 19.06
N ALA A 787 2.97 -24.20 18.86
CA ALA A 787 1.69 -23.94 19.50
C ALA A 787 1.77 -24.12 21.03
N ASP A 788 2.46 -25.16 21.52
CA ASP A 788 2.68 -25.38 22.95
C ASP A 788 3.51 -24.26 23.57
N ARG A 789 4.56 -23.80 22.88
CA ARG A 789 5.33 -22.62 23.30
C ARG A 789 4.45 -21.38 23.43
N LEU A 790 3.57 -21.13 22.45
CA LEU A 790 2.65 -19.99 22.50
C LEU A 790 1.60 -20.14 23.62
N ARG A 791 1.12 -21.36 23.90
CA ARG A 791 0.23 -21.63 25.06
C ARG A 791 0.92 -21.31 26.38
N ALA A 792 2.22 -21.58 26.50
CA ALA A 792 2.98 -21.21 27.69
C ALA A 792 3.15 -19.69 27.86
N ILE A 793 3.29 -18.95 26.75
CA ILE A 793 3.43 -17.49 26.75
C ILE A 793 2.06 -16.80 26.97
N PHE A 794 0.98 -17.35 26.43
CA PHE A 794 -0.37 -16.80 26.48
C PHE A 794 -1.36 -17.84 27.07
N PRO A 795 -1.36 -18.06 28.40
CA PRO A 795 -2.20 -19.08 29.03
C PRO A 795 -3.70 -18.82 28.89
N ASP A 796 -4.10 -17.55 28.75
CA ASP A 796 -5.50 -17.13 28.64
C ASP A 796 -6.04 -17.11 27.19
N ALA A 797 -5.20 -17.41 26.18
CA ALA A 797 -5.58 -17.34 24.77
C ALA A 797 -6.02 -18.70 24.21
N ARG A 798 -7.05 -18.72 23.36
CA ARG A 798 -7.51 -19.95 22.67
C ARG A 798 -6.67 -20.17 21.41
N ILE A 799 -5.84 -21.21 21.40
CA ILE A 799 -4.87 -21.49 20.32
C ILE A 799 -5.22 -22.76 19.55
N ALA A 800 -5.35 -22.66 18.22
CA ALA A 800 -5.56 -23.79 17.32
C ALA A 800 -4.43 -23.91 16.28
N VAL A 801 -4.28 -25.11 15.70
CA VAL A 801 -3.27 -25.43 14.68
C VAL A 801 -3.96 -25.75 13.35
N GLY A 802 -3.48 -25.17 12.25
CA GLY A 802 -3.98 -25.42 10.90
C GLY A 802 -2.85 -25.62 9.89
N HIS A 803 -2.78 -26.79 9.24
CA HIS A 803 -1.78 -27.04 8.20
C HIS A 803 -2.28 -27.88 7.01
N GLY A 804 -1.62 -27.75 5.86
CA GLY A 804 -2.07 -28.36 4.60
C GLY A 804 -1.98 -29.90 4.52
N GLN A 805 -1.30 -30.54 5.49
CA GLN A 805 -1.29 -32.01 5.63
C GLN A 805 -2.44 -32.57 6.49
N MET A 806 -3.26 -31.70 7.09
CA MET A 806 -4.46 -32.15 7.82
C MET A 806 -5.45 -32.75 6.83
N ASP A 807 -6.32 -33.63 7.34
CA ASP A 807 -7.49 -34.01 6.58
C ASP A 807 -8.32 -32.77 6.23
N GLU A 808 -8.90 -32.74 5.03
CA GLU A 808 -9.64 -31.57 4.55
C GLU A 808 -10.82 -31.24 5.48
N GLU A 809 -11.51 -32.25 6.04
CA GLU A 809 -12.64 -32.02 6.97
C GLU A 809 -12.17 -31.40 8.30
N ASP A 810 -11.01 -31.80 8.80
CA ASP A 810 -10.47 -31.27 10.06
C ASP A 810 -9.94 -29.85 9.90
N LEU A 811 -9.26 -29.57 8.78
CA LEU A 811 -8.83 -28.22 8.45
C LEU A 811 -10.04 -27.28 8.31
N GLU A 812 -11.12 -27.74 7.69
CA GLU A 812 -12.36 -26.98 7.55
C GLU A 812 -13.00 -26.65 8.91
N LYS A 813 -13.04 -27.60 9.85
CA LYS A 813 -13.54 -27.36 11.23
C LYS A 813 -12.71 -26.32 11.97
N VAL A 814 -11.39 -26.43 11.91
CA VAL A 814 -10.47 -25.47 12.55
C VAL A 814 -10.66 -24.07 11.96
N MET A 815 -10.73 -23.97 10.64
CA MET A 815 -10.95 -22.69 9.95
C MET A 815 -12.32 -22.11 10.26
N GLY A 816 -13.38 -22.92 10.32
CA GLY A 816 -14.72 -22.49 10.73
C GLY A 816 -14.72 -21.92 12.15
N ALA A 817 -14.11 -22.62 13.11
CA ALA A 817 -13.98 -22.15 14.49
C ALA A 817 -13.17 -20.84 14.59
N PHE A 818 -12.15 -20.67 13.76
CA PHE A 818 -11.39 -19.42 13.71
C PHE A 818 -12.21 -18.28 13.09
N ILE A 819 -12.97 -18.50 12.02
CA ILE A 819 -13.86 -17.49 11.43
C ILE A 819 -14.96 -17.04 12.40
N GLU A 820 -15.51 -17.97 13.20
CA GLU A 820 -16.52 -17.70 14.22
C GLU A 820 -15.99 -16.99 15.49
N GLY A 821 -14.67 -16.75 15.60
CA GLY A 821 -14.07 -16.12 16.77
C GLY A 821 -13.97 -17.03 18.00
N LYS A 822 -14.08 -18.35 17.82
CA LYS A 822 -13.88 -19.35 18.89
C LYS A 822 -12.40 -19.62 19.19
N THR A 823 -11.49 -19.17 18.32
CA THR A 823 -10.04 -19.30 18.44
C THR A 823 -9.40 -17.91 18.30
N ASP A 824 -8.48 -17.56 19.19
CA ASP A 824 -7.83 -16.25 19.21
C ASP A 824 -6.53 -16.23 18.38
N ILE A 825 -5.73 -17.30 18.49
CA ILE A 825 -4.45 -17.44 17.79
C ILE A 825 -4.51 -18.69 16.90
N LEU A 826 -4.36 -18.50 15.59
CA LEU A 826 -4.21 -19.60 14.64
C LEU A 826 -2.74 -19.79 14.29
N VAL A 827 -2.15 -20.90 14.75
CA VAL A 827 -0.81 -21.32 14.36
C VAL A 827 -0.91 -22.08 13.05
N CYS A 828 -0.39 -21.53 11.96
CA CYS A 828 -0.63 -22.07 10.63
C CYS A 828 0.58 -22.11 9.71
N THR A 829 0.46 -22.90 8.64
CA THR A 829 1.38 -22.86 7.49
C THR A 829 0.88 -21.85 6.45
N THR A 830 1.40 -21.89 5.21
CA THR A 830 0.95 -21.05 4.09
C THR A 830 -0.49 -21.32 3.61
N ILE A 831 -1.27 -22.14 4.33
CA ILE A 831 -2.69 -22.39 4.02
C ILE A 831 -3.52 -21.10 3.94
N ILE A 832 -3.16 -20.07 4.71
CA ILE A 832 -3.85 -18.78 4.72
C ILE A 832 -3.59 -17.96 3.44
N GLU A 833 -2.59 -18.34 2.64
CA GLU A 833 -2.28 -17.73 1.34
C GLU A 833 -3.44 -17.90 0.34
N SER A 834 -4.35 -18.86 0.57
CA SER A 834 -5.30 -19.39 -0.41
C SER A 834 -6.66 -18.71 -0.53
N GLY A 835 -6.87 -17.53 0.07
CA GLY A 835 -8.07 -16.72 -0.21
C GLY A 835 -8.82 -16.18 1.00
N LEU A 836 -8.63 -16.80 2.16
CA LEU A 836 -9.33 -16.47 3.41
C LEU A 836 -9.26 -14.99 3.77
N ASP A 837 -10.44 -14.39 3.94
CA ASP A 837 -10.68 -13.09 4.56
C ASP A 837 -11.20 -13.30 5.96
N ILE A 838 -10.46 -12.87 6.98
CA ILE A 838 -10.94 -12.93 8.36
C ILE A 838 -10.89 -11.50 8.90
N PRO A 839 -12.04 -10.80 8.95
CA PRO A 839 -12.11 -9.39 9.32
C PRO A 839 -11.51 -9.07 10.69
N ASN A 840 -11.61 -10.01 11.63
CA ASN A 840 -11.12 -9.84 13.00
C ASN A 840 -9.62 -10.16 13.12
N ALA A 841 -9.00 -10.78 12.12
CA ALA A 841 -7.58 -11.10 12.13
C ALA A 841 -6.75 -9.93 11.57
N ASN A 842 -6.20 -9.10 12.46
CA ASN A 842 -5.51 -7.87 12.08
C ASN A 842 -4.01 -7.86 12.40
N THR A 843 -3.49 -8.93 13.00
CA THR A 843 -2.05 -9.11 13.21
C THR A 843 -1.59 -10.46 12.65
N ILE A 844 -0.50 -10.43 11.87
CA ILE A 844 0.20 -11.62 11.39
C ILE A 844 1.65 -11.58 11.84
N LEU A 845 2.13 -12.69 12.42
CA LEU A 845 3.53 -12.91 12.72
C LEU A 845 4.05 -14.02 11.80
N ILE A 846 5.09 -13.72 11.03
CA ILE A 846 5.70 -14.66 10.07
C ILE A 846 7.06 -15.06 10.63
N GLU A 847 7.12 -16.25 11.23
CA GLU A 847 8.37 -16.83 11.70
C GLU A 847 9.22 -17.28 10.51
N ARG A 848 10.54 -17.06 10.58
CA ARG A 848 11.48 -17.37 9.50
C ARG A 848 11.09 -16.70 8.19
N ALA A 849 10.78 -15.40 8.25
CA ALA A 849 10.47 -14.58 7.06
C ALA A 849 11.57 -14.65 5.98
N ASP A 850 12.82 -14.99 6.38
CA ASP A 850 13.95 -15.27 5.49
C ASP A 850 13.68 -16.37 4.46
N ARG A 851 12.78 -17.31 4.75
CA ARG A 851 12.50 -18.48 3.91
C ARG A 851 11.37 -18.28 2.89
N PHE A 852 10.66 -17.17 2.94
CA PHE A 852 9.55 -16.89 2.03
C PHE A 852 10.00 -16.04 0.85
N GLY A 853 9.34 -16.22 -0.30
CA GLY A 853 9.49 -15.30 -1.41
C GLY A 853 8.72 -13.99 -1.17
N LEU A 854 9.07 -12.94 -1.90
CA LEU A 854 8.51 -11.60 -1.72
C LEU A 854 6.99 -11.55 -1.95
N ALA A 855 6.48 -12.21 -3.00
CA ALA A 855 5.04 -12.29 -3.28
C ALA A 855 4.26 -13.12 -2.25
N GLU A 856 4.91 -14.11 -1.61
CA GLU A 856 4.28 -14.91 -0.55
C GLU A 856 4.15 -14.03 0.68
N LEU A 857 5.23 -13.35 1.09
CA LEU A 857 5.20 -12.37 2.18
C LEU A 857 4.16 -11.28 1.93
N TYR A 858 4.03 -10.81 0.69
CA TYR A 858 3.03 -9.81 0.33
C TYR A 858 1.60 -10.35 0.40
N GLN A 859 1.35 -11.54 -0.14
CA GLN A 859 0.04 -12.18 -0.09
C GLN A 859 -0.37 -12.49 1.35
N LEU A 860 0.58 -12.98 2.17
CA LEU A 860 0.41 -13.25 3.60
C LEU A 860 0.13 -11.95 4.36
N ARG A 861 0.90 -10.88 4.09
CA ARG A 861 0.63 -9.54 4.63
C ARG A 861 -0.77 -9.05 4.26
N GLY A 862 -1.20 -9.27 3.02
CA GLY A 862 -2.54 -8.91 2.53
C GLY A 862 -3.69 -9.73 3.14
N ARG A 863 -3.41 -10.72 3.98
CA ARG A 863 -4.41 -11.46 4.77
C ARG A 863 -4.86 -10.71 6.02
N VAL A 864 -4.11 -9.70 6.45
CA VAL A 864 -4.48 -8.81 7.56
C VAL A 864 -4.75 -7.39 7.03
N GLY A 865 -5.42 -6.55 7.82
CA GLY A 865 -5.71 -5.16 7.42
C GLY A 865 -6.84 -5.04 6.40
N ARG A 866 -7.86 -5.86 6.60
CA ARG A 866 -9.12 -5.81 5.84
C ARG A 866 -10.22 -5.08 6.62
N TRP A 867 -9.95 -4.76 7.88
CA TRP A 867 -10.79 -3.96 8.76
C TRP A 867 -10.31 -2.51 8.82
N ARG A 868 -11.12 -1.59 9.36
CA ARG A 868 -10.74 -0.17 9.55
C ARG A 868 -9.67 0.07 10.62
N ARG A 869 -9.23 -0.99 11.29
CA ARG A 869 -8.21 -0.92 12.33
C ARG A 869 -6.84 -1.08 11.70
N GLN A 870 -5.86 -0.35 12.23
CA GLN A 870 -4.48 -0.52 11.84
C GLN A 870 -4.07 -1.99 12.03
N ALA A 871 -3.56 -2.59 10.96
CA ALA A 871 -3.08 -3.97 10.96
C ALA A 871 -1.57 -4.03 10.94
N TYR A 872 -1.03 -5.12 11.49
CA TYR A 872 0.40 -5.30 11.70
C TYR A 872 0.87 -6.61 11.09
N ALA A 873 1.99 -6.56 10.39
CA ALA A 873 2.68 -7.72 9.85
C ALA A 873 4.11 -7.75 10.38
N TYR A 874 4.41 -8.71 11.24
CA TYR A 874 5.73 -8.92 11.82
C TYR A 874 6.49 -9.95 11.01
N LEU A 875 7.58 -9.52 10.37
CA LEU A 875 8.50 -10.36 9.61
C LEU A 875 9.68 -10.71 10.51
N LEU A 876 9.68 -11.91 11.09
CA LEU A 876 10.66 -12.33 12.10
C LEU A 876 11.83 -13.07 11.44
N LEU A 877 13.03 -12.51 11.62
CA LEU A 877 14.29 -13.06 11.12
C LEU A 877 15.03 -13.84 12.22
N PRO A 878 15.83 -14.87 11.92
CA PRO A 878 16.58 -15.59 12.95
C PRO A 878 17.59 -14.70 13.69
N GLN A 879 17.72 -14.85 15.03
CA GLN A 879 18.67 -14.09 15.87
C GLN A 879 20.15 -14.33 15.50
N HIS A 880 20.48 -15.56 15.10
CA HIS A 880 21.85 -15.98 14.77
C HIS A 880 21.87 -16.64 13.40
N GLY A 881 21.82 -15.81 12.34
CA GLY A 881 21.91 -16.28 10.97
C GLY A 881 22.50 -15.19 10.08
N ILE A 882 23.50 -15.54 9.28
CA ILE A 882 23.97 -14.67 8.20
C ILE A 882 22.83 -14.63 7.17
N LEU A 883 22.15 -13.50 7.08
CA LEU A 883 21.17 -13.27 6.02
C LEU A 883 21.93 -13.22 4.69
N SER A 884 21.54 -14.06 3.73
CA SER A 884 22.10 -13.94 2.38
C SER A 884 21.74 -12.58 1.77
N GLY A 885 22.53 -12.10 0.82
CA GLY A 885 22.28 -10.83 0.11
C GLY A 885 20.85 -10.75 -0.45
N ASP A 886 20.35 -11.86 -1.02
CA ASP A 886 18.98 -11.98 -1.53
C ASP A 886 17.90 -11.79 -0.46
N VAL A 887 18.11 -12.34 0.75
CA VAL A 887 17.16 -12.17 1.86
C VAL A 887 17.13 -10.72 2.32
N ARG A 888 18.29 -10.08 2.45
CA ARG A 888 18.38 -8.66 2.83
C ARG A 888 17.70 -7.76 1.78
N LYS A 889 17.91 -8.03 0.48
CA LYS A 889 17.22 -7.37 -0.64
C LYS A 889 15.70 -7.54 -0.55
N ARG A 890 15.19 -8.76 -0.33
CA ARG A 890 13.74 -9.03 -0.18
C ARG A 890 13.13 -8.23 0.96
N ILE A 891 13.75 -8.29 2.12
CA ILE A 891 13.26 -7.66 3.33
C ILE A 891 13.31 -6.13 3.20
N SER A 892 14.37 -5.58 2.60
CA SER A 892 14.46 -4.16 2.26
C SER A 892 13.36 -3.74 1.27
N ALA A 893 13.08 -4.55 0.25
CA ALA A 893 11.98 -4.28 -0.68
C ALA A 893 10.61 -4.27 0.03
N MET A 894 10.35 -5.19 0.97
CA MET A 894 9.13 -5.15 1.79
C MET A 894 9.03 -3.86 2.64
N ARG A 895 10.16 -3.34 3.14
CA ARG A 895 10.22 -2.08 3.91
C ARG A 895 10.00 -0.84 3.04
N LYS A 896 10.57 -0.81 1.82
CA LYS A 896 10.43 0.31 0.88
C LYS A 896 9.03 0.42 0.27
N TYR A 897 8.34 -0.71 0.09
CA TYR A 897 7.03 -0.79 -0.57
C TYR A 897 5.89 -1.11 0.41
N THR A 898 5.83 -0.38 1.53
CA THR A 898 4.77 -0.51 2.54
C THR A 898 3.46 0.19 2.16
N HIS A 899 3.48 1.12 1.21
CA HIS A 899 2.28 1.84 0.78
C HIS A 899 1.30 0.97 -0.01
N LEU A 900 0.02 1.23 0.21
CA LEU A 900 -1.10 0.74 -0.58
C LEU A 900 -0.89 1.11 -2.06
N GLY A 901 -0.92 0.13 -2.96
CA GLY A 901 -0.74 0.29 -4.41
C GLY A 901 0.64 -0.18 -4.90
N ALA A 902 1.55 -0.51 -3.97
CA ALA A 902 2.89 -1.00 -4.29
C ALA A 902 2.92 -2.46 -4.77
N GLY A 903 1.81 -3.22 -4.67
CA GLY A 903 1.73 -4.62 -5.08
C GLY A 903 2.14 -4.86 -6.53
N PHE A 904 1.92 -3.87 -7.40
CA PHE A 904 2.40 -3.89 -8.79
C PHE A 904 3.94 -3.86 -8.88
N LYS A 905 4.58 -2.88 -8.22
CA LYS A 905 6.05 -2.74 -8.17
C LYS A 905 6.69 -3.92 -7.45
N LEU A 906 6.02 -4.44 -6.43
CA LEU A 906 6.49 -5.58 -5.65
C LEU A 906 6.38 -6.90 -6.43
N ALA A 907 5.33 -7.10 -7.23
CA ALA A 907 5.22 -8.28 -8.11
C ALA A 907 6.33 -8.30 -9.17
N LEU A 908 6.70 -7.12 -9.69
CA LEU A 908 7.86 -6.98 -10.58
C LEU A 908 9.17 -7.30 -9.84
N ARG A 909 9.36 -6.87 -8.59
CA ARG A 909 10.54 -7.21 -7.78
C ARG A 909 10.59 -8.67 -7.33
N ASP A 910 9.46 -9.28 -7.02
CA ASP A 910 9.39 -10.70 -6.66
C ASP A 910 9.83 -11.59 -7.83
N LEU A 911 9.50 -11.18 -9.05
CA LEU A 911 9.96 -11.83 -10.26
C LEU A 911 11.48 -11.79 -10.40
N GLU A 912 12.11 -10.65 -10.10
CA GLU A 912 13.58 -10.54 -10.13
C GLU A 912 14.25 -11.47 -9.14
N ILE A 913 13.64 -11.64 -7.97
CA ILE A 913 14.22 -12.33 -6.84
C ILE A 913 13.97 -13.85 -6.92
N ARG A 914 12.78 -14.30 -7.37
CA ARG A 914 12.47 -15.73 -7.51
C ARG A 914 13.04 -16.35 -8.79
N GLY A 915 13.30 -15.53 -9.81
CA GLY A 915 13.56 -15.98 -11.16
C GLY A 915 12.30 -16.52 -11.85
N ALA A 916 12.25 -16.43 -13.19
CA ALA A 916 11.04 -16.68 -13.96
C ALA A 916 10.55 -18.15 -14.01
N GLY A 917 11.25 -19.09 -13.37
CA GLY A 917 11.14 -20.53 -13.61
C GLY A 917 9.85 -21.21 -13.15
N ASN A 918 9.12 -20.66 -12.17
CA ASN A 918 7.91 -21.29 -11.60
C ASN A 918 6.59 -20.76 -12.16
N ILE A 919 6.60 -19.63 -12.87
CA ILE A 919 5.38 -18.88 -13.25
C ILE A 919 4.96 -19.19 -14.70
N LEU A 920 5.88 -19.72 -15.49
CA LEU A 920 5.73 -19.96 -16.91
C LEU A 920 5.83 -21.48 -17.11
N GLY A 921 4.99 -22.07 -17.96
CA GLY A 921 4.97 -23.52 -18.16
C GLY A 921 6.36 -24.09 -18.44
N ALA A 922 6.57 -25.38 -18.15
CA ALA A 922 7.88 -26.03 -18.11
C ALA A 922 8.78 -25.76 -19.34
N GLU A 923 8.21 -25.67 -20.55
CA GLU A 923 8.96 -25.37 -21.78
C GLU A 923 9.52 -23.94 -21.85
N GLN A 924 8.80 -22.95 -21.32
CA GLN A 924 9.18 -21.53 -21.42
C GLN A 924 10.20 -21.13 -20.36
N SER A 925 10.07 -21.72 -19.17
CA SER A 925 11.04 -21.55 -18.09
C SER A 925 12.46 -21.96 -18.51
N GLY A 926 12.59 -22.94 -19.42
CA GLY A 926 13.88 -23.34 -19.99
C GLY A 926 14.57 -22.22 -20.77
N HIS A 927 13.83 -21.50 -21.62
CA HIS A 927 14.40 -20.41 -22.42
C HIS A 927 14.78 -19.20 -21.57
N ILE A 928 13.96 -18.84 -20.58
CA ILE A 928 14.27 -17.68 -19.71
C ILE A 928 15.49 -17.98 -18.84
N ASN A 929 15.62 -19.20 -18.32
CA ASN A 929 16.84 -19.61 -17.63
C ASN A 929 18.06 -19.58 -18.57
N ALA A 930 17.87 -19.78 -19.88
CA ALA A 930 18.98 -19.79 -20.83
C ALA A 930 19.44 -18.39 -21.26
N ILE A 931 18.53 -17.41 -21.42
CA ILE A 931 18.86 -16.06 -21.93
C ILE A 931 18.69 -14.92 -20.92
N GLY A 932 18.02 -15.16 -19.80
CA GLY A 932 17.62 -14.14 -18.82
C GLY A 932 16.27 -13.47 -19.16
N PHE A 933 15.52 -13.08 -18.13
CA PHE A 933 14.17 -12.52 -18.28
C PHE A 933 14.13 -11.18 -19.03
N SER A 934 15.08 -10.27 -18.76
CA SER A 934 15.12 -8.95 -19.41
C SER A 934 15.26 -9.08 -20.94
N LEU A 935 16.22 -9.89 -21.41
CA LEU A 935 16.41 -10.14 -22.83
C LEU A 935 15.21 -10.87 -23.47
N TYR A 936 14.57 -11.79 -22.74
CA TYR A 936 13.36 -12.46 -23.21
C TYR A 936 12.22 -11.47 -23.48
N CYS A 937 12.01 -10.52 -22.58
CA CYS A 937 11.00 -9.46 -22.74
C CYS A 937 11.29 -8.54 -23.93
N ASP A 938 12.56 -8.17 -24.14
CA ASP A 938 12.95 -7.35 -25.30
C ASP A 938 12.76 -8.08 -26.63
N LEU A 939 13.06 -9.39 -26.68
CA LEU A 939 12.75 -10.23 -27.85
C LEU A 939 11.24 -10.28 -28.11
N LEU A 940 10.42 -10.46 -27.07
CA LEU A 940 8.96 -10.48 -27.20
C LEU A 940 8.43 -9.14 -27.73
N ARG A 941 8.92 -8.01 -27.20
CA ARG A 941 8.57 -6.65 -27.71
C ARG A 941 8.92 -6.52 -29.19
N THR A 942 10.14 -6.90 -29.57
CA THR A 942 10.62 -6.76 -30.95
C THR A 942 9.80 -7.61 -31.92
N VAL A 943 9.56 -8.88 -31.57
CA VAL A 943 8.83 -9.82 -32.43
C VAL A 943 7.35 -9.43 -32.55
N THR A 944 6.71 -9.00 -31.46
CA THR A 944 5.30 -8.57 -31.50
C THR A 944 5.10 -7.33 -32.35
N ALA A 945 5.97 -6.32 -32.22
CA ALA A 945 5.92 -5.12 -33.06
C ALA A 945 6.17 -5.46 -34.55
N GLN A 946 7.13 -6.35 -34.85
CA GLN A 946 7.35 -6.85 -36.22
C GLN A 946 6.12 -7.54 -36.81
N LEU A 947 5.46 -8.42 -36.04
CA LEU A 947 4.28 -9.15 -36.49
C LEU A 947 3.06 -8.26 -36.71
N LYS A 948 2.98 -7.12 -36.01
CA LYS A 948 1.93 -6.11 -36.20
C LYS A 948 2.20 -5.15 -37.37
N GLY A 949 3.38 -5.24 -37.99
CA GLY A 949 3.80 -4.28 -39.02
C GLY A 949 4.11 -2.89 -38.48
N GLU A 950 4.32 -2.78 -37.16
CA GLU A 950 4.78 -1.54 -36.53
C GLU A 950 6.26 -1.30 -36.90
N ASP A 951 6.66 -0.04 -37.09
CA ASP A 951 8.04 0.29 -37.43
C ASP A 951 8.96 -0.02 -36.24
N THR A 952 9.66 -1.15 -36.34
CA THR A 952 10.58 -1.65 -35.30
C THR A 952 11.94 -0.98 -35.31
N THR A 953 12.10 0.16 -35.99
CA THR A 953 13.29 0.99 -35.88
C THR A 953 13.38 1.74 -34.53
N LEU A 954 13.07 1.05 -33.43
CA LEU A 954 13.27 1.51 -32.06
C LEU A 954 14.75 1.36 -31.66
N LYS A 955 15.33 2.45 -31.16
CA LYS A 955 16.72 2.65 -30.67
C LYS A 955 17.82 2.50 -31.73
N ARG A 956 18.03 3.54 -32.53
CA ARG A 956 19.24 3.67 -33.36
C ARG A 956 20.41 4.13 -32.50
N GLU A 957 21.41 3.29 -32.31
CA GLU A 957 22.62 3.63 -31.55
C GLU A 957 23.51 4.59 -32.35
N CYS A 958 23.95 5.67 -31.70
CA CYS A 958 25.00 6.55 -32.19
C CYS A 958 26.23 6.40 -31.29
N ASN A 959 27.33 5.87 -31.82
CA ASN A 959 28.58 5.75 -31.07
C ASN A 959 29.43 7.01 -31.23
N VAL A 960 29.90 7.58 -30.12
CA VAL A 960 30.68 8.83 -30.09
C VAL A 960 32.10 8.53 -29.64
N TYR A 961 33.08 8.76 -30.53
CA TYR A 961 34.51 8.57 -30.27
C TYR A 961 35.24 9.91 -30.41
N LEU A 962 35.76 10.43 -29.30
CA LEU A 962 36.46 11.72 -29.25
C LEU A 962 37.88 11.52 -28.75
N GLU A 963 38.88 11.83 -29.58
CA GLU A 963 40.31 11.63 -29.23
C GLU A 963 40.76 12.45 -28.00
N PHE A 964 40.07 13.56 -27.72
CA PHE A 964 40.36 14.49 -26.63
C PHE A 964 39.53 14.25 -25.35
N VAL A 965 38.78 13.14 -25.26
CA VAL A 965 37.98 12.77 -24.09
C VAL A 965 38.34 11.37 -23.61
N GLU A 966 38.52 11.19 -22.31
CA GLU A 966 38.66 9.89 -21.66
C GLU A 966 37.50 9.68 -20.68
N TYR A 967 36.76 8.59 -20.86
CA TYR A 967 35.66 8.21 -19.97
C TYR A 967 36.20 7.58 -18.67
N ALA A 968 36.86 8.41 -17.86
CA ALA A 968 37.54 8.07 -16.62
C ALA A 968 37.45 9.19 -15.58
N LEU A 969 37.79 8.83 -14.34
CA LEU A 969 37.96 9.77 -13.22
C LEU A 969 39.15 10.72 -13.40
N LYS A 970 40.17 10.31 -14.15
CA LYS A 970 41.36 11.11 -14.46
C LYS A 970 41.75 10.88 -15.92
N ALA A 971 42.12 11.95 -16.60
CA ALA A 971 42.52 11.89 -18.01
C ALA A 971 44.01 12.15 -18.19
N SER A 972 44.58 11.58 -19.26
CA SER A 972 45.94 11.88 -19.71
C SER A 972 46.11 13.38 -20.05
N PRO A 973 47.32 13.96 -19.93
CA PRO A 973 47.56 15.38 -20.22
C PRO A 973 47.05 15.79 -21.62
N GLY A 974 46.18 16.80 -21.69
CA GLY A 974 45.57 17.28 -22.93
C GLY A 974 44.24 16.63 -23.32
N LYS A 975 43.64 15.80 -22.45
CA LYS A 975 42.30 15.22 -22.62
C LYS A 975 41.39 15.57 -21.44
N ALA A 976 40.07 15.60 -21.67
CA ALA A 976 39.06 15.84 -20.64
C ALA A 976 38.56 14.51 -20.01
N PRO A 977 38.52 14.40 -18.67
CA PRO A 977 37.86 13.28 -17.99
C PRO A 977 36.33 13.42 -18.05
N ALA A 978 35.63 12.30 -18.24
CA ALA A 978 34.17 12.22 -18.28
C ALA A 978 33.66 11.03 -17.44
N ALA A 979 33.24 11.28 -16.21
CA ALA A 979 32.76 10.25 -15.27
C ALA A 979 32.00 10.88 -14.09
N PHE A 980 31.31 10.05 -13.31
CA PHE A 980 30.80 10.39 -11.98
C PHE A 980 31.83 9.97 -10.91
N PRO A 981 32.47 10.91 -10.19
CA PRO A 981 33.43 10.57 -9.15
C PRO A 981 32.79 9.85 -7.95
N PRO A 982 33.51 8.93 -7.27
CA PRO A 982 33.03 8.30 -6.04
C PRO A 982 32.69 9.32 -4.95
N ASP A 983 33.44 10.41 -4.83
CA ASP A 983 33.18 11.45 -3.82
C ASP A 983 31.91 12.28 -4.12
N TYR A 984 31.39 12.20 -5.36
CA TYR A 984 30.15 12.87 -5.78
C TYR A 984 28.95 11.92 -5.66
N ILE A 985 29.11 10.66 -6.09
CA ILE A 985 28.12 9.60 -5.90
C ILE A 985 28.80 8.42 -5.19
N ASN A 986 28.77 8.43 -3.86
CA ASN A 986 29.47 7.48 -2.98
C ASN A 986 29.04 6.02 -3.16
N ASN A 987 27.81 5.81 -3.64
CA ASN A 987 27.26 4.48 -3.80
C ASN A 987 27.37 4.02 -5.25
N ASP A 988 28.18 2.98 -5.49
CA ASP A 988 28.42 2.40 -6.82
C ASP A 988 27.14 1.98 -7.54
N ARG A 989 26.12 1.55 -6.79
CA ARG A 989 24.82 1.15 -7.31
C ARG A 989 24.09 2.33 -7.97
N ILE A 990 24.00 3.44 -7.23
CA ILE A 990 23.35 4.67 -7.67
C ILE A 990 24.13 5.26 -8.86
N ARG A 991 25.45 5.17 -8.82
CA ARG A 991 26.35 5.64 -9.88
C ARG A 991 26.20 4.83 -11.18
N LEU A 992 26.11 3.51 -11.09
CA LEU A 992 25.84 2.62 -12.23
C LEU A 992 24.47 2.90 -12.87
N ASP A 993 23.44 3.12 -12.06
CA ASP A 993 22.12 3.49 -12.54
C ASP A 993 22.15 4.84 -13.28
N ALA A 994 22.85 5.84 -12.73
CA ALA A 994 23.04 7.12 -13.40
C ALA A 994 23.70 6.97 -14.78
N TYR A 995 24.76 6.15 -14.91
CA TYR A 995 25.39 5.85 -16.20
C TYR A 995 24.42 5.17 -17.18
N ARG A 996 23.64 4.18 -16.72
CA ARG A 996 22.66 3.47 -17.55
C ARG A 996 21.57 4.38 -18.06
N ARG A 997 20.95 5.15 -17.16
CA ARG A 997 19.90 6.13 -17.49
C ARG A 997 20.42 7.11 -18.51
N MET A 998 21.65 7.61 -18.32
CA MET A 998 22.29 8.52 -19.27
C MET A 998 22.48 7.92 -20.68
N ASN A 999 22.80 6.63 -20.80
CA ASN A 999 22.93 5.95 -22.10
C ASN A 999 21.58 5.63 -22.76
N GLN A 1000 20.50 5.54 -21.98
CA GLN A 1000 19.15 5.28 -22.50
C GLN A 1000 18.46 6.53 -23.05
N LEU A 1001 18.94 7.73 -22.71
CA LEU A 1001 18.37 9.00 -23.17
C LEU A 1001 18.39 9.08 -24.70
N THR A 1002 17.27 9.53 -25.26
CA THR A 1002 17.06 9.67 -26.71
C THR A 1002 16.75 11.10 -27.14
N THR A 1003 16.30 11.96 -26.22
CA THR A 1003 15.94 13.35 -26.50
C THR A 1003 16.72 14.34 -25.64
N PRO A 1004 16.96 15.58 -26.13
CA PRO A 1004 17.61 16.63 -25.34
C PRO A 1004 16.83 17.02 -24.08
N GLU A 1005 15.50 16.95 -24.12
CA GLU A 1005 14.62 17.25 -23.00
C GLU A 1005 14.85 16.26 -21.85
N GLN A 1006 14.92 14.95 -22.16
CA GLN A 1006 15.23 13.90 -21.18
C GLN A 1006 16.61 14.10 -20.53
N LEU A 1007 17.59 14.57 -21.31
CA LEU A 1007 18.94 14.86 -20.80
C LEU A 1007 18.96 16.01 -19.80
N GLU A 1008 18.19 17.08 -20.06
CA GLU A 1008 18.09 18.21 -19.14
C GLU A 1008 17.29 17.86 -17.88
N GLU A 1009 16.27 17.02 -17.98
CA GLU A 1009 15.55 16.48 -16.82
C GLU A 1009 16.48 15.65 -15.92
N LEU A 1010 17.24 14.71 -16.49
CA LEU A 1010 18.23 13.93 -15.72
C LEU A 1010 19.30 14.83 -15.10
N ARG A 1011 19.73 15.88 -15.81
CA ARG A 1011 20.70 16.86 -15.30
C ARG A 1011 20.18 17.57 -14.05
N LYS A 1012 18.93 18.06 -14.10
CA LYS A 1012 18.27 18.70 -12.95
C LYS A 1012 18.12 17.75 -11.79
N GLU A 1013 17.76 16.50 -12.05
CA GLU A 1013 17.62 15.46 -11.03
C GLU A 1013 18.93 15.17 -10.30
N ILE A 1014 20.03 14.98 -11.05
CA ILE A 1014 21.35 14.72 -10.45
C ILE A 1014 21.81 15.91 -9.62
N ILE A 1015 21.59 17.14 -10.10
CA ILE A 1015 21.93 18.36 -9.34
C ILE A 1015 21.13 18.44 -8.04
N ASP A 1016 19.84 18.12 -8.11
CA ASP A 1016 18.97 18.15 -6.94
C ASP A 1016 19.36 17.09 -5.88
N ARG A 1017 19.77 15.89 -6.33
CA ARG A 1017 20.11 14.75 -5.47
C ARG A 1017 21.51 14.76 -4.89
N PHE A 1018 22.49 15.27 -5.63
CA PHE A 1018 23.92 15.17 -5.30
C PHE A 1018 24.63 16.54 -5.25
N GLY A 1019 23.92 17.64 -5.54
CA GLY A 1019 24.48 18.98 -5.54
C GLY A 1019 25.14 19.35 -6.88
N ARG A 1020 25.93 20.43 -6.89
CA ARG A 1020 26.51 20.99 -8.12
C ARG A 1020 27.37 19.96 -8.89
N LEU A 1021 27.25 19.95 -10.22
CA LEU A 1021 28.03 19.05 -11.06
C LEU A 1021 29.52 19.37 -10.97
N VAL A 1022 30.32 18.34 -10.71
CA VAL A 1022 31.78 18.39 -10.83
C VAL A 1022 32.21 18.42 -12.30
N PRO A 1023 33.39 18.98 -12.65
CA PRO A 1023 33.83 19.14 -14.04
C PRO A 1023 33.79 17.84 -14.87
N GLU A 1024 34.16 16.72 -14.27
CA GLU A 1024 34.12 15.38 -14.87
C GLU A 1024 32.70 14.97 -15.25
N ALA A 1025 31.72 15.27 -14.39
CA ALA A 1025 30.32 14.99 -14.63
C ALA A 1025 29.73 15.93 -15.71
N GLU A 1026 30.13 17.21 -15.73
CA GLU A 1026 29.74 18.13 -16.80
C GLU A 1026 30.19 17.64 -18.18
N ASN A 1027 31.45 17.19 -18.29
CA ASN A 1027 32.00 16.63 -19.52
C ASN A 1027 31.21 15.40 -19.99
N LEU A 1028 30.77 14.55 -19.05
CA LEU A 1028 29.94 13.39 -19.34
C LEU A 1028 28.57 13.79 -19.91
N PHE A 1029 27.90 14.80 -19.32
CA PHE A 1029 26.64 15.35 -19.85
C PHE A 1029 26.81 15.97 -21.25
N LEU A 1030 27.95 16.62 -21.52
CA LEU A 1030 28.27 17.15 -22.86
C LEU A 1030 28.41 16.03 -23.89
N CYS A 1031 29.10 14.93 -23.54
CA CYS A 1031 29.24 13.75 -24.39
C CYS A 1031 27.89 13.09 -24.68
N ALA A 1032 27.05 12.93 -23.65
CA ALA A 1032 25.69 12.43 -23.81
C ALA A 1032 24.83 13.33 -24.72
N GLY A 1033 24.99 14.66 -24.62
CA GLY A 1033 24.34 15.61 -25.51
C GLY A 1033 24.72 15.42 -26.98
N ILE A 1034 26.01 15.26 -27.27
CA ILE A 1034 26.51 14.97 -28.63
C ILE A 1034 25.90 13.66 -29.17
N ARG A 1035 25.83 12.62 -28.33
CA ARG A 1035 25.23 11.33 -28.66
C ARG A 1035 23.76 11.47 -29.04
N VAL A 1036 22.98 12.17 -28.21
CA VAL A 1036 21.54 12.42 -28.42
C VAL A 1036 21.28 13.22 -29.70
N ILE A 1037 22.09 14.25 -30.00
CA ILE A 1037 22.01 15.00 -31.26
C ILE A 1037 22.32 14.09 -32.45
N GLY A 1038 23.32 13.21 -32.31
CA GLY A 1038 23.64 12.23 -33.35
C GLY A 1038 22.48 11.26 -33.62
N MET A 1039 21.80 10.81 -32.57
CA MET A 1039 20.62 9.93 -32.69
C MET A 1039 19.45 10.63 -33.39
N SER A 1040 19.15 11.88 -33.02
CA SER A 1040 18.09 12.66 -33.69
C SER A 1040 18.41 12.98 -35.15
N ALA A 1041 19.70 13.14 -35.48
CA ALA A 1041 20.21 13.31 -36.85
C ALA A 1041 20.33 12.00 -37.65
N LEU A 1042 19.91 10.86 -37.09
CA LEU A 1042 20.01 9.52 -37.68
C LEU A 1042 21.45 9.07 -37.98
N LEU A 1043 22.44 9.50 -37.19
CA LEU A 1043 23.84 9.08 -37.32
C LEU A 1043 24.09 7.76 -36.58
N SER A 1044 24.96 6.90 -37.14
CA SER A 1044 25.45 5.67 -36.50
C SER A 1044 26.77 5.89 -35.73
N THR A 1045 27.65 6.76 -36.22
CA THR A 1045 28.89 7.11 -35.52
C THR A 1045 29.24 8.59 -35.68
N ILE A 1046 29.86 9.15 -34.65
CA ILE A 1046 30.51 10.46 -34.64
C ILE A 1046 31.93 10.23 -34.13
N THR A 1047 32.92 10.43 -34.98
CA THR A 1047 34.34 10.30 -34.62
C THR A 1047 35.04 11.65 -34.81
N CYS A 1048 35.75 12.13 -33.80
CA CYS A 1048 36.64 13.28 -33.94
C CYS A 1048 38.08 12.85 -33.76
N SER A 1049 38.86 12.89 -34.85
CA SER A 1049 40.30 12.60 -34.83
C SER A 1049 41.08 13.59 -35.70
N GLY A 1050 42.21 14.06 -35.19
CA GLY A 1050 43.05 15.07 -35.87
C GLY A 1050 42.28 16.36 -36.24
N GLY A 1051 41.29 16.74 -35.43
CA GLY A 1051 40.42 17.90 -35.67
C GLY A 1051 39.36 17.70 -36.75
N ARG A 1052 39.25 16.54 -37.40
CA ARG A 1052 38.18 16.25 -38.38
C ARG A 1052 37.02 15.56 -37.70
N ILE A 1053 35.80 15.95 -38.05
CA ILE A 1053 34.55 15.36 -37.53
C ILE A 1053 33.98 14.43 -38.61
N LEU A 1054 34.17 13.13 -38.42
CA LEU A 1054 33.64 12.08 -39.27
C LEU A 1054 32.27 11.63 -38.73
N MET A 1055 31.24 11.72 -39.55
CA MET A 1055 29.88 11.32 -39.20
C MET A 1055 29.41 10.26 -40.18
N SER A 1056 28.80 9.17 -39.72
CA SER A 1056 28.31 8.11 -40.61
C SER A 1056 26.82 7.81 -40.44
N ARG A 1057 26.19 7.34 -41.51
CA ARG A 1057 24.86 6.70 -41.54
C ARG A 1057 25.05 5.28 -42.05
N GLY A 1058 25.10 4.31 -41.14
CA GLY A 1058 25.52 2.95 -41.50
C GLY A 1058 26.96 2.95 -42.03
N GLN A 1059 27.15 2.58 -43.30
CA GLN A 1059 28.45 2.61 -43.99
C GLN A 1059 28.73 3.91 -44.77
N GLU A 1060 27.76 4.81 -44.89
CA GLU A 1060 27.90 6.06 -45.65
C GLU A 1060 28.44 7.21 -44.79
N LEU A 1061 29.42 7.96 -45.31
CA LEU A 1061 30.02 9.09 -44.61
C LEU A 1061 29.31 10.40 -44.97
N ILE A 1062 28.80 11.11 -43.95
CA ILE A 1062 28.10 12.38 -44.13
C ILE A 1062 29.10 13.53 -44.24
N LYS A 1063 28.92 14.35 -45.26
CA LYS A 1063 29.66 15.59 -45.50
C LYS A 1063 28.69 16.77 -45.40
N ILE A 1064 29.12 17.85 -44.73
CA ILE A 1064 28.36 19.10 -44.68
C ILE A 1064 28.88 19.98 -45.83
N ASN A 1065 28.00 20.41 -46.73
CA ASN A 1065 28.36 21.19 -47.93
C ASN A 1065 29.50 20.54 -48.76
N GLY A 1066 29.50 19.20 -48.87
CA GLY A 1066 30.49 18.44 -49.65
C GLY A 1066 31.87 18.31 -49.00
N LYS A 1067 32.10 18.84 -47.79
CA LYS A 1067 33.37 18.75 -47.05
C LYS A 1067 33.19 18.06 -45.70
N ILE A 1068 34.28 17.50 -45.18
CA ILE A 1068 34.34 16.97 -43.81
C ILE A 1068 34.51 18.17 -42.87
N PRO A 1069 33.61 18.38 -41.90
CA PRO A 1069 33.73 19.49 -40.95
C PRO A 1069 34.99 19.35 -40.09
N VAL A 1070 35.62 20.48 -39.78
CA VAL A 1070 36.86 20.55 -38.98
C VAL A 1070 36.57 21.32 -37.70
N LEU A 1071 36.94 20.75 -36.57
CA LEU A 1071 36.87 21.36 -35.26
C LEU A 1071 38.06 22.33 -35.09
N PRO A 1072 37.81 23.61 -34.75
CA PRO A 1072 38.89 24.57 -34.51
C PRO A 1072 39.71 24.20 -33.27
N ASP A 1073 41.00 24.55 -33.28
CA ASP A 1073 41.88 24.29 -32.14
C ASP A 1073 41.65 25.32 -31.04
N LEU A 1074 40.92 24.91 -30.00
CA LEU A 1074 40.41 25.81 -28.94
C LEU A 1074 41.24 25.75 -27.64
N GLY A 1075 42.45 25.18 -27.67
CA GLY A 1075 43.39 25.16 -26.54
C GLY A 1075 43.02 24.25 -25.36
N THR A 1076 41.72 24.09 -25.04
CA THR A 1076 41.22 23.21 -23.96
C THR A 1076 40.26 22.14 -24.50
N PRO A 1077 40.32 20.89 -24.01
CA PRO A 1077 39.39 19.82 -24.38
C PRO A 1077 37.92 20.14 -24.10
N GLU A 1078 37.62 20.89 -23.05
CA GLU A 1078 36.27 21.30 -22.65
C GLU A 1078 35.67 22.30 -23.64
N ALA A 1079 36.47 23.26 -24.12
CA ALA A 1079 36.05 24.19 -25.17
C ALA A 1079 35.81 23.45 -26.50
N LYS A 1080 36.64 22.44 -26.81
CA LYS A 1080 36.44 21.55 -27.97
C LYS A 1080 35.12 20.77 -27.87
N LEU A 1081 34.77 20.25 -26.69
CA LEU A 1081 33.48 19.57 -26.43
C LEU A 1081 32.28 20.49 -26.67
N ARG A 1082 32.27 21.69 -26.06
CA ARG A 1082 31.16 22.65 -26.20
C ARG A 1082 31.01 23.13 -27.64
N MET A 1083 32.12 23.39 -28.33
CA MET A 1083 32.10 23.78 -29.74
C MET A 1083 31.56 22.66 -30.63
N LEU A 1084 32.01 21.42 -30.42
CA LEU A 1084 31.54 20.27 -31.18
C LEU A 1084 30.02 20.10 -31.04
N LYS A 1085 29.49 20.17 -29.81
CA LYS A 1085 28.06 20.13 -29.56
C LYS A 1085 27.32 21.25 -30.32
N GLY A 1086 27.78 22.50 -30.19
CA GLY A 1086 27.16 23.64 -30.86
C GLY A 1086 27.26 23.59 -32.40
N MET A 1087 28.32 23.01 -32.96
CA MET A 1087 28.43 22.76 -34.41
C MET A 1087 27.42 21.72 -34.87
N LEU A 1088 27.24 20.63 -34.12
CA LEU A 1088 26.25 19.60 -34.45
C LEU A 1088 24.82 20.12 -34.35
N GLU A 1089 24.49 20.95 -33.34
CA GLU A 1089 23.19 21.62 -33.23
C GLU A 1089 22.91 22.54 -34.44
N LYS A 1090 23.93 23.19 -34.99
CA LYS A 1090 23.82 24.01 -36.21
C LYS A 1090 23.70 23.18 -37.48
N PHE A 1091 24.39 22.05 -37.57
CA PHE A 1091 24.34 21.16 -38.73
C PHE A 1091 23.01 20.40 -38.81
N PHE A 1092 22.42 20.11 -37.66
CA PHE A 1092 21.16 19.38 -37.52
C PHE A 1092 20.21 20.15 -36.61
N PRO A 1093 19.65 21.29 -37.06
CA PRO A 1093 18.71 22.06 -36.28
C PRO A 1093 17.46 21.23 -35.98
N LYS A 1094 16.87 21.41 -34.79
CA LYS A 1094 15.59 20.79 -34.43
C LYS A 1094 14.56 21.15 -35.52
N LYS A 1095 13.94 20.16 -36.16
CA LYS A 1095 12.71 20.40 -36.91
C LYS A 1095 11.67 20.88 -35.89
N GLU A 1096 11.25 22.14 -35.98
CA GLU A 1096 10.01 22.55 -35.32
C GLU A 1096 8.89 21.65 -35.84
N ASN A 1097 8.10 21.11 -34.92
CA ASN A 1097 7.02 20.17 -35.16
C ASN A 1097 6.12 20.63 -36.32
N GLY A 1098 6.29 20.01 -37.48
CA GLY A 1098 5.24 19.92 -38.48
C GLY A 1098 4.36 18.74 -38.10
N ILE A 1099 3.10 19.07 -37.81
CA ILE A 1099 1.97 18.18 -37.46
C ILE A 1099 1.99 16.85 -38.21
#